data_AF-A0AAV4FX16-F1
#
_entry.id   AF-A0AAV4FX16-F1
#
_cell.length_a   1.000
_cell.length_b   1.000
_cell.length_c   1.000
_cell.angle_alpha   90.00
_cell.angle_beta   90.00
_cell.angle_gamma   90.00
#
_symmetry.space_group_name_H-M   'P 1'
#
loop_
_entity.id
_entity.type
_entity.pdbx_description
1 polymer ?
#
loop_
_entity_poly.entity_id
_entity_poly.type
_entity_poly.pdbx_seq_one_letter_code
_entity_poly.pdbx_strand_id
1 'polypeptide(L)'
;MVVKAQSLVSGIVSDENGQVLFGVSVFEKGTSNGTQTDQYGSYSISVAQGSILVFSYIGYKKKEIRVTKKLLNINLIPDDLSLNEVVVVGFGSKKKGELTGSVAKLDSKAFENRPITDVKTTLQGTLPGVLITRNSGQPGASGSIQIRGLSSINGSPPLVLVDGIARGINSVNPTDIESVTVLRDASAAIYGSRASGGVILITTKSGAKGDPTVTYAMNVGFKTPSFMKKMVNTFQLASMRNEYYRSFGKTGKIIPKEVFDKIKANAPVEINNGWAERVERFPGFYGSRDWAKVIFGDSFQQNHNLSVSGGGEFNSCTKDLDLLPLSELSDPTFWKKAEDFQLGANSLYNSLESFQSDVDSDIAFSSGNSISQGDYQSGESSWTWNNAYALIRRANNMMEKATKFKDDDAIKRYAAEARFFRAYNYWRLFRLYGGVPLIKKVLNTESKELFKSRATMGATADFILLDLDKASALLPESVGAEEVGRITKWAANAMRARVALFMGTWAKYHGLADENKYLDIAIESSKAVIESGQYELFKLSDEIDSYFKLFVEEGDDSKESILDRRYLRNISEHGLPYRVHDGYIGLPTKKLADMYLCVDGLPIEKSNKFKGYGTPTSEYDHRDPRMEQTMYRPGKKIFAVRFPDKGVECWPFFPQKIWPTGYAYGKYLSRDKDSNSRVQGGKSHFYDHHIIRYAEVLLIYAESLFEKNGSVSDVELDASINLIRDRVGMPRLTNDFVIKNNMNMKDEIHRERTVELALEGFRYDDLRRWKTAEVELPKAIRGIKVKGSDWEKPFKVPQPGKDKDSIKNPYREKKYQENTDAGGFLIVEDASKRQFDPKKHYLRPLPTKEIRISKGQLKQNPGW
;
A
#
# COMPACT_ATOMS: atom_id res chain seq x y z
N MET A 1 -55.35 -33.79 60.99
CA MET A 1 -55.31 -34.14 59.55
C MET A 1 -56.70 -34.58 59.14
N VAL A 2 -57.36 -33.82 58.26
CA VAL A 2 -58.61 -34.28 57.64
C VAL A 2 -58.20 -35.22 56.50
N VAL A 3 -58.37 -36.53 56.69
CA VAL A 3 -58.18 -37.52 55.62
C VAL A 3 -59.35 -37.36 54.66
N LYS A 4 -59.14 -36.68 53.54
CA LYS A 4 -60.13 -36.62 52.46
C LYS A 4 -60.21 -38.00 51.82
N ALA A 5 -61.42 -38.55 51.71
CA ALA A 5 -61.66 -39.84 51.05
C ALA A 5 -61.11 -39.81 49.62
N GLN A 6 -60.17 -40.71 49.32
CA GLN A 6 -59.62 -40.88 47.97
C GLN A 6 -60.60 -41.70 47.14
N SER A 7 -60.82 -41.27 45.89
CA SER A 7 -61.62 -42.00 44.91
C SER A 7 -60.74 -42.46 43.75
N LEU A 8 -60.92 -43.69 43.30
CA LEU A 8 -60.25 -44.20 42.11
C LEU A 8 -60.77 -43.46 40.87
N VAL A 9 -59.87 -42.77 40.18
CA VAL A 9 -60.13 -42.06 38.93
C VAL A 9 -59.45 -42.83 37.81
N SER A 10 -60.19 -43.15 36.74
CA SER A 10 -59.68 -43.85 35.57
C SER A 10 -60.02 -43.12 34.27
N GLY A 11 -59.34 -43.46 33.19
CA GLY A 11 -59.61 -42.90 31.87
C GLY A 11 -58.59 -43.33 30.82
N ILE A 12 -58.79 -42.88 29.59
CA ILE A 12 -57.90 -43.13 28.45
C ILE A 12 -57.26 -41.81 28.01
N VAL A 13 -55.95 -41.84 27.72
CA VAL A 13 -55.23 -40.73 27.12
C VAL A 13 -54.98 -41.00 25.63
N SER A 14 -55.34 -40.04 24.79
CA SER A 14 -55.19 -40.10 23.32
C SER A 14 -54.65 -38.79 22.77
N ASP A 15 -54.17 -38.80 21.52
CA ASP A 15 -53.82 -37.60 20.77
C ASP A 15 -55.03 -36.98 20.05
N GLU A 16 -54.81 -35.86 19.37
CA GLU A 16 -55.82 -35.12 18.60
C GLU A 16 -56.42 -35.91 17.43
N ASN A 17 -55.76 -36.98 16.97
CA ASN A 17 -56.22 -37.87 15.91
C ASN A 17 -56.95 -39.11 16.44
N GLY A 18 -57.11 -39.22 17.77
CA GLY A 18 -57.79 -40.34 18.43
C GLY A 18 -56.90 -41.56 18.66
N GLN A 19 -55.59 -41.46 18.42
CA GLN A 19 -54.63 -42.53 18.70
C GLN A 19 -54.33 -42.58 20.20
N VAL A 20 -54.45 -43.75 20.82
CA VAL A 20 -54.19 -43.93 22.25
C VAL A 20 -52.69 -43.83 22.57
N LEU A 21 -52.36 -43.17 23.68
CA LEU A 21 -50.97 -42.84 24.06
C LEU A 21 -50.51 -43.73 25.22
N PHE A 22 -49.54 -44.61 24.94
CA PHE A 22 -48.89 -45.46 25.93
C PHE A 22 -47.77 -44.74 26.68
N GLY A 23 -47.68 -44.91 28.01
CA GLY A 23 -46.59 -44.38 28.84
C GLY A 23 -46.71 -42.89 29.21
N VAL A 24 -47.91 -42.30 29.11
CA VAL A 24 -48.19 -40.95 29.59
C VAL A 24 -48.09 -40.95 31.12
N SER A 25 -47.25 -40.06 31.67
CA SER A 25 -47.14 -39.88 33.12
C SER A 25 -48.33 -39.07 33.64
N VAL A 26 -49.06 -39.64 34.60
CA VAL A 26 -50.23 -39.03 35.25
C VAL A 26 -49.95 -38.91 36.74
N PHE A 27 -49.86 -37.70 37.28
CA PHE A 27 -49.57 -37.51 38.70
C PHE A 27 -50.39 -36.39 39.33
N GLU A 28 -50.61 -36.49 40.63
CA GLU A 28 -51.31 -35.46 41.41
C GLU A 28 -50.37 -34.30 41.72
N LYS A 29 -50.78 -33.08 41.36
CA LYS A 29 -49.95 -31.89 41.45
C LYS A 29 -49.58 -31.59 42.91
N GLY A 30 -48.27 -31.52 43.18
CA GLY A 30 -47.73 -31.21 44.51
C GLY A 30 -47.55 -32.42 45.42
N THR A 31 -47.78 -33.65 44.94
CA THR A 31 -47.53 -34.90 45.67
C THR A 31 -46.64 -35.83 44.84
N SER A 32 -46.18 -36.93 45.45
CA SER A 32 -45.46 -38.01 44.76
C SER A 32 -46.40 -39.10 44.21
N ASN A 33 -47.72 -38.92 44.30
CA ASN A 33 -48.73 -39.88 43.86
C ASN A 33 -48.90 -39.81 42.34
N GLY A 34 -48.60 -40.91 41.64
CA GLY A 34 -48.64 -40.96 40.17
C GLY A 34 -48.75 -42.38 39.61
N THR A 35 -49.13 -42.45 38.34
CA THR A 35 -49.26 -43.68 37.54
C THR A 35 -48.85 -43.39 36.09
N GLN A 36 -48.82 -44.41 35.24
CA GLN A 36 -48.61 -44.27 33.80
C GLN A 36 -49.71 -44.97 33.00
N THR A 37 -49.97 -44.51 31.78
CA THR A 37 -50.91 -45.20 30.89
C THR A 37 -50.34 -46.52 30.36
N ASP A 38 -51.20 -47.52 30.19
CA ASP A 38 -50.88 -48.83 29.60
C ASP A 38 -50.89 -48.81 28.07
N GLN A 39 -50.62 -49.96 27.44
CA GLN A 39 -50.52 -50.11 25.98
C GLN A 39 -51.82 -49.74 25.22
N TYR A 40 -52.94 -49.62 25.92
CA TYR A 40 -54.23 -49.19 25.39
C TYR A 40 -54.55 -47.73 25.76
N GLY A 41 -53.58 -47.00 26.31
CA GLY A 41 -53.71 -45.61 26.77
C GLY A 41 -54.48 -45.44 28.08
N SER A 42 -54.82 -46.53 28.79
CA SER A 42 -55.65 -46.49 29.99
C SER A 42 -54.83 -46.18 31.23
N TYR A 43 -55.35 -45.38 32.16
CA TYR A 43 -54.74 -45.11 33.47
C TYR A 43 -55.77 -45.24 34.60
N SER A 44 -55.28 -45.46 35.83
CA SER A 44 -56.07 -45.46 37.05
C SER A 44 -55.24 -44.94 38.23
N ILE A 45 -55.76 -43.94 38.95
CA ILE A 45 -55.06 -43.29 40.07
C ILE A 45 -56.05 -42.93 41.18
N SER A 46 -55.68 -43.19 42.44
CA SER A 46 -56.52 -42.88 43.60
C SER A 46 -56.18 -41.49 44.14
N VAL A 47 -57.11 -40.54 44.04
CA VAL A 47 -56.93 -39.13 44.41
C VAL A 47 -58.19 -38.56 45.03
N ALA A 48 -58.06 -37.50 45.84
CA ALA A 48 -59.21 -36.82 46.42
C ALA A 48 -59.98 -36.01 45.37
N GLN A 49 -61.30 -35.86 45.57
CA GLN A 49 -62.10 -35.02 44.68
C GLN A 49 -61.65 -33.56 44.75
N GLY A 50 -61.47 -32.93 43.58
CA GLY A 50 -60.95 -31.57 43.45
C GLY A 50 -59.42 -31.46 43.37
N SER A 51 -58.67 -32.55 43.48
CA SER A 51 -57.22 -32.61 43.18
C SER A 51 -56.95 -32.32 41.70
N ILE A 52 -55.75 -31.86 41.38
CA ILE A 52 -55.33 -31.56 40.00
C ILE A 52 -54.41 -32.68 39.53
N LEU A 53 -54.80 -33.37 38.46
CA LEU A 53 -53.96 -34.33 37.76
C LEU A 53 -53.19 -33.63 36.64
N VAL A 54 -51.90 -33.93 36.53
CA VAL A 54 -51.01 -33.44 35.48
C VAL A 54 -50.66 -34.61 34.57
N PHE A 55 -50.97 -34.46 33.30
CA PHE A 55 -50.64 -35.40 32.23
C PHE A 55 -49.43 -34.87 31.48
N SER A 56 -48.36 -35.66 31.41
CA SER A 56 -47.11 -35.29 30.75
C SER A 56 -46.63 -36.43 29.88
N TYR A 57 -46.34 -36.11 28.62
CA TYR A 57 -45.79 -37.06 27.65
C TYR A 57 -44.78 -36.35 26.76
N ILE A 58 -43.71 -37.04 26.38
CA ILE A 58 -42.63 -36.44 25.58
C ILE A 58 -43.19 -36.06 24.20
N GLY A 59 -43.00 -34.81 23.79
CA GLY A 59 -43.55 -34.28 22.53
C GLY A 59 -44.99 -33.76 22.62
N TYR A 60 -45.57 -33.64 23.83
CA TYR A 60 -46.94 -33.17 24.04
C TYR A 60 -47.00 -32.11 25.17
N LYS A 61 -47.91 -31.14 25.03
CA LYS A 61 -48.08 -30.09 26.05
C LYS A 61 -48.64 -30.70 27.33
N LYS A 62 -48.04 -30.34 28.46
CA LYS A 62 -48.56 -30.75 29.77
C LYS A 62 -49.99 -30.24 29.95
N LYS A 63 -50.89 -31.13 30.34
CA LYS A 63 -52.30 -30.81 30.56
C LYS A 63 -52.66 -31.03 32.02
N GLU A 64 -53.22 -30.01 32.65
CA GLU A 64 -53.67 -30.08 34.04
C GLU A 64 -55.20 -30.12 34.07
N ILE A 65 -55.77 -31.11 34.77
CA ILE A 65 -57.22 -31.29 34.88
C ILE A 65 -57.60 -31.47 36.34
N ARG A 66 -58.59 -30.70 36.79
CA ARG A 66 -59.18 -30.87 38.11
C ARG A 66 -60.13 -32.07 38.12
N VAL A 67 -59.94 -32.97 39.08
CA VAL A 67 -60.76 -34.17 39.25
C VAL A 67 -62.17 -33.78 39.72
N THR A 68 -63.12 -33.84 38.79
CA THR A 68 -64.54 -33.56 39.03
C THR A 68 -65.43 -34.78 38.85
N LYS A 69 -64.93 -35.84 38.20
CA LYS A 69 -65.63 -37.09 37.88
C LYS A 69 -64.66 -38.28 38.01
N LYS A 70 -65.21 -39.51 38.16
CA LYS A 70 -64.42 -40.75 38.28
C LYS A 70 -63.84 -41.24 36.94
N LEU A 71 -64.49 -40.94 35.82
CA LEU A 71 -64.00 -41.26 34.48
C LEU A 71 -63.55 -39.97 33.78
N LEU A 72 -62.29 -39.90 33.35
CA LEU A 72 -61.68 -38.73 32.72
C LEU A 72 -60.82 -39.12 31.52
N ASN A 73 -61.40 -39.05 30.32
CA ASN A 73 -60.63 -39.26 29.08
C ASN A 73 -59.95 -37.96 28.67
N ILE A 74 -58.66 -38.02 28.36
CA ILE A 74 -57.82 -36.86 28.09
C ILE A 74 -57.26 -36.92 26.68
N ASN A 75 -57.46 -35.84 25.93
CA ASN A 75 -56.76 -35.61 24.67
C ASN A 75 -55.53 -34.72 24.94
N LEU A 76 -54.33 -35.18 24.57
CA LEU A 76 -53.09 -34.42 24.63
C LEU A 76 -52.76 -33.85 23.25
N ILE A 77 -52.42 -32.56 23.25
CA ILE A 77 -52.05 -31.84 22.03
C ILE A 77 -50.53 -31.91 21.87
N PRO A 78 -50.00 -32.26 20.69
CA PRO A 78 -48.57 -32.21 20.41
C PRO A 78 -47.96 -30.87 20.82
N ASP A 79 -46.78 -30.92 21.44
CA ASP A 79 -45.99 -29.73 21.72
C ASP A 79 -45.10 -29.49 20.52
N ASP A 80 -45.38 -28.43 19.76
CA ASP A 80 -44.50 -27.92 18.71
C ASP A 80 -43.23 -27.31 19.34
N LEU A 81 -42.45 -28.13 20.05
CA LEU A 81 -41.09 -27.82 20.46
C LEU A 81 -40.15 -28.02 19.27
N SER A 82 -40.38 -27.24 18.22
CA SER A 82 -39.24 -26.72 17.48
C SER A 82 -38.55 -25.71 18.40
N LEU A 83 -37.43 -26.12 19.00
CA LEU A 83 -36.48 -25.19 19.60
C LEU A 83 -35.94 -24.30 18.48
N ASN A 84 -36.67 -23.23 18.21
CA ASN A 84 -36.31 -22.21 17.25
C ASN A 84 -35.17 -21.41 17.88
N GLU A 85 -33.93 -21.86 17.68
CA GLU A 85 -32.77 -21.07 18.05
C GLU A 85 -32.82 -19.77 17.24
N VAL A 86 -33.16 -18.68 17.91
CA VAL A 86 -33.23 -17.37 17.28
C VAL A 86 -31.85 -16.74 17.32
N VAL A 87 -31.34 -16.37 16.15
CA VAL A 87 -30.07 -15.68 15.98
C VAL A 87 -30.38 -14.23 15.64
N VAL A 88 -29.73 -13.30 16.33
CA VAL A 88 -29.82 -11.87 16.00
C VAL A 88 -28.90 -11.59 14.82
N VAL A 89 -29.47 -11.08 13.73
CA VAL A 89 -28.74 -10.65 12.53
C VAL A 89 -29.17 -9.23 12.22
N GLY A 90 -28.29 -8.26 12.52
CA GLY A 90 -28.27 -6.88 12.00
C GLY A 90 -29.52 -6.02 12.21
N PHE A 91 -30.66 -6.45 11.69
CA PHE A 91 -31.95 -5.75 11.64
C PHE A 91 -33.13 -6.59 12.16
N GLY A 92 -32.89 -7.72 12.85
CA GLY A 92 -33.94 -8.51 13.48
C GLY A 92 -33.48 -9.86 14.01
N SER A 93 -34.38 -10.57 14.68
CA SER A 93 -34.16 -11.92 15.20
C SER A 93 -34.75 -12.93 14.20
N LYS A 94 -33.96 -13.91 13.75
CA LYS A 94 -34.35 -14.91 12.74
C LYS A 94 -34.11 -16.32 13.25
N LYS A 95 -34.96 -17.27 12.89
CA LYS A 95 -34.78 -18.68 13.24
C LYS A 95 -33.55 -19.21 12.51
N LYS A 96 -32.70 -19.98 13.19
CA LYS A 96 -31.46 -20.56 12.63
C LYS A 96 -31.69 -21.34 11.32
N GLY A 97 -32.85 -21.99 11.17
CA GLY A 97 -33.24 -22.70 9.94
C GLY A 97 -33.59 -21.81 8.73
N GLU A 98 -33.86 -20.53 8.95
CA GLU A 98 -34.21 -19.56 7.88
C GLU A 98 -32.98 -18.83 7.31
N LEU A 99 -31.78 -19.08 7.87
CA LEU A 99 -30.54 -18.45 7.44
C LEU A 99 -29.83 -19.33 6.39
N THR A 100 -29.59 -18.77 5.21
CA THR A 100 -28.75 -19.40 4.19
C THR A 100 -27.27 -19.26 4.58
N GLY A 101 -26.75 -20.15 5.43
CA GLY A 101 -25.32 -20.19 5.81
C GLY A 101 -25.01 -20.93 7.12
N SER A 102 -23.73 -21.16 7.41
CA SER A 102 -23.28 -21.78 8.66
C SER A 102 -23.18 -20.75 9.79
N VAL A 103 -23.91 -20.98 10.88
CA VAL A 103 -23.95 -20.14 12.09
C VAL A 103 -23.60 -20.98 13.32
N ALA A 104 -22.67 -20.48 14.15
CA ALA A 104 -22.29 -21.11 15.41
C ALA A 104 -22.51 -20.12 16.57
N LYS A 105 -23.23 -20.53 17.62
CA LYS A 105 -23.53 -19.72 18.80
C LYS A 105 -22.90 -20.34 20.06
N LEU A 106 -22.42 -19.49 20.95
CA LEU A 106 -21.90 -19.83 22.27
C LEU A 106 -22.62 -18.99 23.34
N ASP A 107 -23.17 -19.65 24.37
CA ASP A 107 -23.93 -18.97 25.44
C ASP A 107 -23.06 -18.62 26.66
N SER A 108 -23.58 -17.78 27.56
CA SER A 108 -22.90 -17.24 28.74
C SER A 108 -22.25 -18.30 29.64
N LYS A 109 -22.82 -19.50 29.73
CA LYS A 109 -22.31 -20.62 30.55
C LYS A 109 -20.87 -21.01 30.20
N ALA A 110 -20.43 -20.77 28.97
CA ALA A 110 -19.05 -21.03 28.54
C ALA A 110 -18.03 -20.05 29.17
N PHE A 111 -18.50 -18.91 29.67
CA PHE A 111 -17.70 -17.82 30.23
C PHE A 111 -17.77 -17.74 31.76
N GLU A 112 -18.81 -18.29 32.39
CA GLU A 112 -19.10 -18.10 33.82
C GLU A 112 -18.21 -18.90 34.80
N ASN A 113 -17.64 -20.05 34.38
CA ASN A 113 -16.91 -20.98 35.27
C ASN A 113 -15.42 -21.12 34.99
N ARG A 114 -14.81 -20.16 34.28
CA ARG A 114 -13.39 -20.20 33.94
C ARG A 114 -12.73 -18.86 34.29
N PRO A 115 -11.55 -18.84 34.92
CA PRO A 115 -10.77 -17.62 35.09
C PRO A 115 -10.25 -17.15 33.72
N ILE A 116 -11.10 -16.44 32.98
CA ILE A 116 -10.83 -15.95 31.63
C ILE A 116 -10.36 -14.51 31.73
N THR A 117 -9.18 -14.24 31.20
CA THR A 117 -8.60 -12.88 31.12
C THR A 117 -8.75 -12.26 29.73
N ASP A 118 -9.14 -13.03 28.72
CA ASP A 118 -9.33 -12.57 27.34
C ASP A 118 -10.41 -13.42 26.62
N VAL A 119 -11.45 -12.76 26.10
CA VAL A 119 -12.57 -13.35 25.35
C VAL A 119 -12.07 -14.21 24.18
N LYS A 120 -10.98 -13.80 23.50
CA LYS A 120 -10.41 -14.54 22.37
C LYS A 120 -10.00 -15.95 22.79
N THR A 121 -9.29 -16.08 23.90
CA THR A 121 -8.74 -17.38 24.35
C THR A 121 -9.83 -18.42 24.61
N THR A 122 -11.02 -17.99 25.01
CA THR A 122 -12.17 -18.86 25.24
C THR A 122 -12.82 -19.34 23.94
N LEU A 123 -12.75 -18.56 22.85
CA LEU A 123 -13.27 -18.96 21.55
C LEU A 123 -12.41 -20.05 20.88
N GLN A 124 -11.17 -20.23 21.33
CA GLN A 124 -10.27 -21.27 20.83
C GLN A 124 -10.79 -22.65 21.26
N GLY A 125 -11.17 -23.49 20.28
CA GLY A 125 -11.61 -24.86 20.52
C GLY A 125 -13.06 -25.00 21.03
N THR A 126 -13.75 -23.90 21.35
CA THR A 126 -15.19 -23.91 21.72
C THR A 126 -16.11 -23.66 20.53
N LEU A 127 -15.64 -22.95 19.50
CA LEU A 127 -16.39 -22.69 18.26
C LEU A 127 -15.74 -23.42 17.06
N PRO A 128 -16.43 -24.38 16.41
CA PRO A 128 -15.87 -25.21 15.33
C PRO A 128 -15.44 -24.41 14.09
N GLY A 129 -14.18 -24.02 13.90
CA GLY A 129 -13.72 -23.25 12.72
C GLY A 129 -13.19 -21.83 13.01
N VAL A 130 -13.13 -21.47 14.29
CA VAL A 130 -12.38 -20.31 14.79
C VAL A 130 -10.94 -20.75 15.07
N LEU A 131 -9.97 -20.13 14.38
CA LEU A 131 -8.53 -20.32 14.57
C LEU A 131 -7.95 -19.10 15.28
N ILE A 132 -7.16 -19.33 16.33
CA ILE A 132 -6.43 -18.26 17.02
C ILE A 132 -4.94 -18.52 16.89
N THR A 133 -4.24 -17.63 16.20
CA THR A 133 -2.78 -17.69 16.02
C THR A 133 -2.12 -16.68 16.94
N ARG A 134 -1.15 -17.13 17.74
CA ARG A 134 -0.30 -16.26 18.55
C ARG A 134 0.98 -16.00 17.78
N ASN A 135 1.24 -14.74 17.45
CA ASN A 135 2.41 -14.35 16.64
C ASN A 135 3.65 -14.02 17.49
N SER A 136 3.51 -13.98 18.82
CA SER A 136 4.61 -13.77 19.75
C SER A 136 4.40 -14.52 21.07
N GLY A 137 5.50 -14.78 21.78
CA GLY A 137 5.48 -15.33 23.14
C GLY A 137 5.39 -14.25 24.22
N GLN A 138 5.10 -13.00 23.86
CA GLN A 138 5.04 -11.88 24.82
C GLN A 138 3.82 -12.03 25.74
N PRO A 139 3.99 -12.01 27.07
CA PRO A 139 2.87 -11.97 28.01
C PRO A 139 1.98 -10.73 27.75
N GLY A 140 0.68 -10.94 27.55
CA GLY A 140 -0.28 -9.86 27.24
C GLY A 140 -0.44 -9.54 25.75
N ALA A 141 0.38 -10.11 24.86
CA ALA A 141 0.17 -9.96 23.41
C ALA A 141 -1.06 -10.77 22.97
N SER A 142 -2.04 -10.08 22.39
CA SER A 142 -3.27 -10.73 21.94
C SER A 142 -3.05 -11.51 20.63
N GLY A 143 -3.64 -12.70 20.53
CA GLY A 143 -3.63 -13.50 19.30
C GLY A 143 -4.54 -12.90 18.22
N SER A 144 -4.24 -13.21 16.95
CA SER A 144 -5.12 -12.90 15.83
C SER A 144 -6.17 -13.99 15.66
N ILE A 145 -7.44 -13.60 15.50
CA ILE A 145 -8.55 -14.51 15.22
C ILE A 145 -8.78 -14.60 13.72
N GLN A 146 -9.00 -15.82 13.24
CA GLN A 146 -9.45 -16.10 11.88
C GLN A 146 -10.65 -17.05 11.91
N ILE A 147 -11.58 -16.84 11.00
CA ILE A 147 -12.71 -17.73 10.76
C ILE A 147 -12.47 -18.29 9.35
N ARG A 148 -12.45 -19.63 9.22
CA ARG A 148 -12.05 -20.40 8.00
C ARG A 148 -10.55 -20.63 7.75
N GLY A 149 -9.69 -20.54 8.77
CA GLY A 149 -8.25 -20.80 8.61
C GLY A 149 -7.52 -19.81 7.68
N LEU A 150 -6.26 -20.10 7.38
CA LEU A 150 -5.37 -19.25 6.55
C LEU A 150 -5.82 -19.25 5.08
N SER A 151 -6.74 -18.36 4.75
CA SER A 151 -7.26 -18.16 3.38
C SER A 151 -6.50 -17.10 2.57
N SER A 152 -5.50 -16.43 3.18
CA SER A 152 -4.73 -15.35 2.58
C SER A 152 -3.36 -15.20 3.27
N ILE A 153 -2.32 -14.89 2.50
CA ILE A 153 -0.95 -14.61 2.99
C ILE A 153 -0.91 -13.40 3.94
N ASN A 154 -1.91 -12.51 3.86
CA ASN A 154 -2.06 -11.32 4.71
C ASN A 154 -3.11 -11.49 5.83
N GLY A 155 -3.79 -12.64 5.91
CA GLY A 155 -4.93 -12.86 6.80
C GLY A 155 -6.17 -12.02 6.45
N SER A 156 -7.34 -12.41 6.94
CA SER A 156 -8.56 -11.58 6.91
C SER A 156 -9.22 -11.66 8.28
N PRO A 157 -9.01 -10.68 9.16
CA PRO A 157 -9.62 -10.70 10.49
C PRO A 157 -11.15 -10.58 10.35
N PRO A 158 -11.93 -11.28 11.18
CA PRO A 158 -13.38 -11.16 11.17
C PRO A 158 -13.84 -9.79 11.68
N LEU A 159 -15.01 -9.34 11.22
CA LEU A 159 -15.69 -8.18 11.79
C LEU A 159 -16.27 -8.56 13.16
N VAL A 160 -15.95 -7.79 14.20
CA VAL A 160 -16.51 -7.98 15.54
C VAL A 160 -17.52 -6.88 15.82
N LEU A 161 -18.73 -7.26 16.22
CA LEU A 161 -19.83 -6.38 16.60
C LEU A 161 -20.23 -6.71 18.04
N VAL A 162 -20.27 -5.71 18.91
CA VAL A 162 -20.76 -5.81 20.29
C VAL A 162 -22.04 -5.00 20.37
N ASP A 163 -23.17 -5.66 20.64
CA ASP A 163 -24.51 -5.06 20.66
C ASP A 163 -24.82 -4.23 19.39
N GLY A 164 -24.37 -4.72 18.24
CA GLY A 164 -24.55 -4.07 16.94
C GLY A 164 -23.50 -3.02 16.56
N ILE A 165 -22.56 -2.68 17.46
CA ILE A 165 -21.52 -1.68 17.25
C ILE A 165 -20.16 -2.34 17.01
N ALA A 166 -19.44 -1.93 15.96
CA ALA A 166 -18.11 -2.46 15.68
C ALA A 166 -17.09 -2.04 16.76
N ARG A 167 -16.57 -3.01 17.52
CA ARG A 167 -15.58 -2.81 18.59
C ARG A 167 -14.54 -3.94 18.57
N GLY A 168 -13.40 -3.72 19.22
CA GLY A 168 -12.42 -4.78 19.41
C GLY A 168 -12.94 -5.85 20.37
N ILE A 169 -12.77 -7.13 20.06
CA ILE A 169 -13.27 -8.22 20.90
C ILE A 169 -12.71 -8.23 22.34
N ASN A 170 -11.54 -7.61 22.56
CA ASN A 170 -10.91 -7.48 23.88
C ASN A 170 -11.47 -6.30 24.70
N SER A 171 -12.34 -5.47 24.12
CA SER A 171 -12.99 -4.37 24.83
C SER A 171 -14.23 -4.80 25.64
N VAL A 172 -14.59 -6.07 25.57
CA VAL A 172 -15.73 -6.64 26.30
C VAL A 172 -15.24 -7.53 27.42
N ASN A 173 -15.80 -7.32 28.61
CA ASN A 173 -15.54 -8.18 29.75
C ASN A 173 -16.22 -9.55 29.54
N PRO A 174 -15.51 -10.69 29.66
CA PRO A 174 -16.12 -12.01 29.51
C PRO A 174 -17.35 -12.25 30.40
N THR A 175 -17.42 -11.62 31.59
CA THR A 175 -18.56 -11.77 32.52
C THR A 175 -19.85 -11.12 32.02
N ASP A 176 -19.71 -10.12 31.17
CA ASP A 176 -20.82 -9.31 30.66
C ASP A 176 -21.37 -9.87 29.35
N ILE A 177 -20.78 -10.94 28.82
CA ILE A 177 -21.22 -11.60 27.59
C ILE A 177 -22.42 -12.51 27.88
N GLU A 178 -23.54 -12.23 27.23
CA GLU A 178 -24.72 -13.10 27.20
C GLU A 178 -24.56 -14.19 26.15
N SER A 179 -24.13 -13.82 24.93
CA SER A 179 -23.83 -14.79 23.88
C SER A 179 -22.83 -14.27 22.84
N VAL A 180 -22.13 -15.20 22.19
CA VAL A 180 -21.27 -14.95 21.03
C VAL A 180 -21.78 -15.74 19.84
N THR A 181 -22.16 -15.06 18.76
CA THR A 181 -22.59 -15.68 17.50
C THR A 181 -21.55 -15.45 16.42
N VAL A 182 -21.13 -16.51 15.75
CA VAL A 182 -20.22 -16.47 14.60
C VAL A 182 -20.98 -16.78 13.32
N LEU A 183 -20.96 -15.83 12.38
CA LEU A 183 -21.56 -15.96 11.05
C LEU A 183 -20.48 -16.28 10.01
N ARG A 184 -20.79 -17.21 9.10
CA ARG A 184 -19.91 -17.64 8.00
C ARG A 184 -20.62 -17.51 6.65
N ASP A 185 -19.80 -17.33 5.61
CA ASP A 185 -20.22 -17.41 4.21
C ASP A 185 -21.35 -16.44 3.90
N ALA A 186 -22.40 -16.89 3.22
CA ALA A 186 -23.51 -16.04 2.80
C ALA A 186 -24.23 -15.34 3.97
N SER A 187 -24.20 -15.88 5.20
CA SER A 187 -24.79 -15.26 6.39
C SER A 187 -24.03 -14.01 6.87
N ALA A 188 -22.72 -13.96 6.60
CA ALA A 188 -21.85 -12.83 6.91
C ALA A 188 -21.94 -11.71 5.84
N ALA A 189 -22.42 -12.03 4.64
CA ALA A 189 -22.47 -11.11 3.49
C ALA A 189 -23.37 -9.88 3.72
N ILE A 190 -24.34 -9.99 4.65
CA ILE A 190 -25.22 -8.88 5.04
C ILE A 190 -24.41 -7.69 5.61
N TYR A 191 -23.26 -7.97 6.23
CA TYR A 191 -22.38 -6.96 6.82
C TYR A 191 -21.29 -6.45 5.85
N GLY A 192 -21.40 -6.76 4.56
CA GLY A 192 -20.56 -6.22 3.49
C GLY A 192 -19.11 -6.72 3.50
N SER A 193 -18.22 -5.99 2.82
CA SER A 193 -16.83 -6.43 2.59
C SER A 193 -15.98 -6.59 3.85
N ARG A 194 -16.34 -5.91 4.96
CA ARG A 194 -15.68 -6.05 6.26
C ARG A 194 -15.89 -7.43 6.90
N ALA A 195 -16.91 -8.15 6.45
CA ALA A 195 -17.24 -9.49 6.88
C ALA A 195 -16.59 -10.59 6.01
N SER A 196 -15.64 -10.25 5.14
CA SER A 196 -14.95 -11.22 4.26
C SER A 196 -14.27 -12.33 5.07
N GLY A 197 -13.73 -11.98 6.24
CA GLY A 197 -13.17 -12.90 7.23
C GLY A 197 -14.18 -13.54 8.18
N GLY A 198 -15.49 -13.37 7.96
CA GLY A 198 -16.58 -13.77 8.88
C GLY A 198 -17.02 -12.64 9.83
N VAL A 199 -18.12 -12.84 10.56
CA VAL A 199 -18.61 -11.88 11.57
C VAL A 199 -18.73 -12.57 12.93
N ILE A 200 -18.28 -11.89 13.99
CA ILE A 200 -18.50 -12.25 15.39
C ILE A 200 -19.44 -11.21 15.98
N LEU A 201 -20.62 -11.64 16.42
CA LEU A 201 -21.59 -10.85 17.16
C LEU A 201 -21.47 -11.20 18.63
N ILE A 202 -21.30 -10.22 19.49
CA ILE A 202 -21.29 -10.35 20.93
C ILE A 202 -22.51 -9.60 21.45
N THR A 203 -23.36 -10.31 22.17
CA THR A 203 -24.50 -9.71 22.88
C THR A 203 -24.13 -9.64 24.36
N THR A 204 -24.24 -8.45 24.96
CA THR A 204 -24.00 -8.27 26.40
C THR A 204 -25.26 -8.48 27.22
N LYS A 205 -25.09 -8.88 28.50
CA LYS A 205 -26.18 -9.04 29.46
C LYS A 205 -26.85 -7.69 29.69
N SER A 206 -28.13 -7.59 29.36
CA SER A 206 -28.95 -6.43 29.72
C SER A 206 -29.35 -6.45 31.20
N GLY A 207 -29.46 -5.28 31.83
CA GLY A 207 -29.86 -5.17 33.23
C GLY A 207 -31.27 -5.70 33.45
N ALA A 208 -31.44 -6.63 34.39
CA ALA A 208 -32.75 -7.12 34.79
C ALA A 208 -33.55 -6.02 35.52
N LYS A 209 -34.88 -5.97 35.30
CA LYS A 209 -35.77 -5.14 36.13
C LYS A 209 -35.68 -5.62 37.59
N GLY A 210 -35.32 -4.74 38.51
CA GLY A 210 -35.15 -5.07 39.93
C GLY A 210 -34.11 -4.22 40.64
N ASP A 211 -33.85 -4.55 41.91
CA ASP A 211 -32.91 -3.83 42.77
C ASP A 211 -31.48 -3.84 42.19
N PRO A 212 -30.73 -2.73 42.30
CA PRO A 212 -29.37 -2.65 41.79
C PRO A 212 -28.47 -3.67 42.50
N THR A 213 -27.85 -4.54 41.71
CA THR A 213 -26.87 -5.51 42.16
C THR A 213 -25.47 -4.97 41.88
N VAL A 214 -24.61 -5.00 42.91
CA VAL A 214 -23.20 -4.64 42.80
C VAL A 214 -22.39 -5.92 42.93
N THR A 215 -21.65 -6.27 41.88
CA THR A 215 -20.76 -7.43 41.86
C THR A 215 -19.32 -6.96 41.78
N TYR A 216 -18.51 -7.37 42.76
CA TYR A 216 -17.06 -7.15 42.77
C TYR A 216 -16.34 -8.50 42.65
N ALA A 217 -15.50 -8.64 41.63
CA ALA A 217 -14.68 -9.82 41.41
C ALA A 217 -13.20 -9.42 41.34
N MET A 218 -12.38 -10.09 42.14
CA MET A 218 -10.93 -9.91 42.19
C MET A 218 -10.24 -11.21 41.75
N ASN A 219 -9.30 -11.11 40.82
CA ASN A 219 -8.46 -12.21 40.38
C ASN A 219 -6.99 -11.88 40.64
N VAL A 220 -6.28 -12.77 41.33
CA VAL A 220 -4.86 -12.62 41.63
C VAL A 220 -4.12 -13.84 41.08
N GLY A 221 -2.98 -13.62 40.43
CA GLY A 221 -2.18 -14.68 39.86
C GLY A 221 -0.68 -14.38 39.91
N PHE A 222 0.11 -15.42 40.18
CA PHE A 222 1.56 -15.41 40.06
C PHE A 222 1.95 -16.20 38.80
N LYS A 223 2.75 -15.60 37.92
CA LYS A 223 3.20 -16.25 36.69
C LYS A 223 4.70 -16.48 36.73
N THR A 224 5.10 -17.72 36.50
CA THR A 224 6.51 -18.15 36.38
C THR A 224 6.74 -18.79 35.00
N PRO A 225 7.85 -18.48 34.30
CA PRO A 225 8.17 -19.12 33.03
C PRO A 225 8.47 -20.62 33.24
N SER A 226 7.69 -21.51 32.61
CA SER A 226 7.75 -22.96 32.88
C SER A 226 8.87 -23.72 32.17
N PHE A 227 9.35 -23.25 31.00
CA PHE A 227 10.45 -23.90 30.25
C PHE A 227 11.35 -22.88 29.56
N MET A 228 12.41 -22.44 30.23
CA MET A 228 13.47 -21.65 29.60
C MET A 228 14.61 -22.56 29.15
N LYS A 229 15.03 -22.43 27.88
CA LYS A 229 16.22 -23.12 27.38
C LYS A 229 17.46 -22.56 28.09
N LYS A 230 18.30 -23.44 28.62
CA LYS A 230 19.59 -23.06 29.20
C LYS A 230 20.50 -22.56 28.07
N MET A 231 20.83 -21.28 28.09
CA MET A 231 21.77 -20.71 27.13
C MET A 231 23.19 -21.18 27.42
N VAL A 232 23.98 -21.39 26.36
CA VAL A 232 25.41 -21.67 26.49
C VAL A 232 26.15 -20.42 26.96
N ASN A 233 27.16 -20.60 27.81
CA ASN A 233 28.01 -19.49 28.23
C ASN A 233 29.04 -19.12 27.14
N THR A 234 29.71 -17.98 27.28
CA THR A 234 30.65 -17.45 26.28
C THR A 234 31.80 -18.42 25.99
N PHE A 235 32.25 -19.17 27.00
CA PHE A 235 33.30 -20.19 26.86
C PHE A 235 32.84 -21.40 26.04
N GLN A 236 31.64 -21.89 26.30
CA GLN A 236 31.02 -22.98 25.53
C GLN A 236 30.78 -22.55 24.09
N LEU A 237 30.30 -21.33 23.86
CA LEU A 237 30.12 -20.77 22.53
C LEU A 237 31.43 -20.74 21.73
N ALA A 238 32.52 -20.26 22.34
CA ALA A 238 33.84 -20.24 21.71
C ALA A 238 34.35 -21.65 21.41
N SER A 239 34.15 -22.60 22.34
CA SER A 239 34.53 -24.00 22.19
C SER A 239 33.80 -24.67 21.02
N MET A 240 32.47 -24.49 20.95
CA MET A 240 31.62 -25.03 19.88
C MET A 240 31.95 -24.41 18.51
N ARG A 241 32.29 -23.11 18.46
CA ARG A 241 32.76 -22.48 17.20
C ARG A 241 34.08 -23.09 16.72
N ASN A 242 35.01 -23.37 17.63
CA ASN A 242 36.26 -24.03 17.27
C ASN A 242 36.05 -25.45 16.78
N GLU A 243 35.13 -26.20 17.38
CA GLU A 243 34.72 -27.51 16.89
C GLU A 243 34.15 -27.42 15.47
N TYR A 244 33.22 -26.49 15.23
CA TYR A 244 32.69 -26.20 13.90
C TYR A 244 33.79 -25.87 12.87
N TYR A 245 34.74 -25.00 13.19
CA TYR A 245 35.81 -24.67 12.25
C TYR A 245 36.73 -25.84 11.95
N ARG A 246 36.98 -26.74 12.92
CA ARG A 246 37.74 -27.98 12.71
C ARG A 246 37.00 -28.95 11.79
N SER A 247 35.71 -29.17 12.01
CA SER A 247 34.90 -30.09 11.19
C SER A 247 34.79 -29.65 9.73
N PHE A 248 34.87 -28.36 9.44
CA PHE A 248 34.81 -27.80 8.07
C PHE A 248 36.17 -27.42 7.48
N GLY A 249 37.29 -27.82 8.08
CA GLY A 249 38.64 -27.57 7.55
C GLY A 249 39.06 -26.09 7.53
N LYS A 250 38.39 -25.22 8.30
CA LYS A 250 38.65 -23.76 8.35
C LYS A 250 39.70 -23.42 9.42
N THR A 251 40.89 -24.02 9.33
CA THR A 251 41.94 -23.92 10.34
C THR A 251 42.42 -22.49 10.60
N GLY A 252 42.41 -21.61 9.60
CA GLY A 252 42.75 -20.19 9.74
C GLY A 252 41.71 -19.30 10.46
N LYS A 253 40.59 -19.88 10.92
CA LYS A 253 39.51 -19.16 11.64
C LYS A 253 39.31 -19.65 13.08
N ILE A 254 40.17 -20.54 13.53
CA ILE A 254 40.14 -21.05 14.91
C ILE A 254 40.40 -19.88 15.86
N ILE A 255 39.51 -19.72 16.83
CA ILE A 255 39.62 -18.71 17.89
C ILE A 255 40.91 -19.00 18.69
N PRO A 256 41.83 -18.02 18.79
CA PRO A 256 43.11 -18.19 19.47
C PRO A 256 42.96 -18.48 20.97
N LYS A 257 43.97 -19.15 21.55
CA LYS A 257 44.01 -19.44 23.00
C LYS A 257 43.90 -18.18 23.86
N GLU A 258 44.49 -17.08 23.41
CA GLU A 258 44.43 -15.76 24.09
C GLU A 258 42.99 -15.29 24.32
N VAL A 259 42.08 -15.54 23.38
CA VAL A 259 40.66 -15.20 23.52
C VAL A 259 40.00 -16.09 24.58
N PHE A 260 40.34 -17.38 24.64
CA PHE A 260 39.84 -18.27 25.70
C PHE A 260 40.33 -17.83 27.08
N ASP A 261 41.57 -17.35 27.17
CA ASP A 261 42.13 -16.85 28.43
C ASP A 261 41.44 -15.55 28.85
N LYS A 262 41.15 -14.63 27.91
CA LYS A 262 40.31 -13.44 28.15
C LYS A 262 38.88 -13.78 28.58
N ILE A 263 38.25 -14.79 27.98
CA ILE A 263 36.91 -15.27 28.36
C ILE A 263 36.92 -15.81 29.79
N LYS A 264 37.92 -16.63 30.15
CA LYS A 264 38.07 -17.14 31.52
C LYS A 264 38.31 -16.03 32.55
N ALA A 265 39.07 -15.01 32.16
CA ALA A 265 39.36 -13.84 33.00
C ALA A 265 38.23 -12.81 33.05
N ASN A 266 37.13 -13.01 32.29
CA ASN A 266 36.04 -12.05 32.18
C ASN A 266 36.55 -10.63 31.82
N ALA A 267 37.46 -10.56 30.83
CA ALA A 267 38.17 -9.34 30.47
C ALA A 267 37.22 -8.19 30.03
N PRO A 268 37.65 -6.92 30.15
CA PRO A 268 36.90 -5.77 29.67
C PRO A 268 36.58 -5.84 28.17
N VAL A 269 35.50 -5.17 27.76
CA VAL A 269 35.04 -5.14 26.36
C VAL A 269 36.04 -4.41 25.46
N GLU A 270 36.35 -4.99 24.31
CA GLU A 270 37.22 -4.37 23.30
C GLU A 270 36.39 -3.79 22.14
N ILE A 271 36.27 -2.47 22.04
CA ILE A 271 35.24 -1.75 21.27
C ILE A 271 35.25 -2.05 19.74
N ASN A 272 36.40 -2.42 19.16
CA ASN A 272 36.54 -2.62 17.71
C ASN A 272 37.17 -3.98 17.32
N ASN A 273 37.24 -4.95 18.24
CA ASN A 273 37.89 -6.24 18.02
C ASN A 273 37.00 -7.41 18.45
N GLY A 274 36.01 -7.74 17.63
CA GLY A 274 35.24 -8.96 17.82
C GLY A 274 36.09 -10.19 17.55
N TRP A 275 36.10 -11.16 18.46
CA TRP A 275 36.98 -12.33 18.40
C TRP A 275 36.43 -13.50 17.54
N ALA A 276 35.33 -13.29 16.82
CA ALA A 276 34.65 -14.35 16.07
C ALA A 276 34.12 -13.90 14.70
N GLU A 277 34.10 -14.83 13.74
CA GLU A 277 33.69 -14.55 12.36
C GLU A 277 32.29 -13.91 12.25
N ARG A 278 32.16 -12.89 11.38
CA ARG A 278 31.00 -12.02 11.11
C ARG A 278 30.67 -11.02 12.20
N VAL A 279 31.41 -11.00 13.30
CA VAL A 279 31.25 -10.02 14.37
C VAL A 279 32.54 -9.28 14.70
N GLU A 280 33.57 -9.38 13.84
CA GLU A 280 34.89 -8.78 14.06
C GLU A 280 34.84 -7.25 14.17
N ARG A 281 33.83 -6.62 13.54
CA ARG A 281 33.58 -5.17 13.56
C ARG A 281 32.75 -4.69 14.75
N PHE A 282 32.38 -5.59 15.66
CA PHE A 282 31.62 -5.27 16.86
C PHE A 282 32.51 -5.38 18.10
N PRO A 283 32.07 -4.82 19.24
CA PRO A 283 32.82 -4.95 20.48
C PRO A 283 33.02 -6.44 20.89
N GLY A 284 34.25 -6.79 21.25
CA GLY A 284 34.63 -8.10 21.77
C GLY A 284 34.20 -8.26 23.23
N PHE A 285 33.09 -8.95 23.46
CA PHE A 285 32.60 -9.28 24.80
C PHE A 285 33.23 -10.60 25.28
N TYR A 286 33.86 -10.57 26.45
CA TYR A 286 34.50 -11.75 27.05
C TYR A 286 33.69 -12.36 28.20
N GLY A 287 32.77 -11.59 28.76
CA GLY A 287 31.94 -12.04 29.88
C GLY A 287 30.75 -12.90 29.49
N SER A 288 30.29 -13.70 30.44
CA SER A 288 29.06 -14.49 30.34
C SER A 288 27.97 -13.84 31.18
N ARG A 289 26.87 -13.43 30.54
CA ARG A 289 25.67 -12.93 31.23
C ARG A 289 24.45 -13.70 30.77
N ASP A 290 23.72 -14.27 31.72
CA ASP A 290 22.45 -14.95 31.44
C ASP A 290 21.35 -13.91 31.24
N TRP A 291 21.22 -13.43 30.01
CA TRP A 291 20.19 -12.47 29.65
C TRP A 291 18.78 -13.04 29.78
N ALA A 292 18.59 -14.36 29.68
CA ALA A 292 17.27 -14.95 29.89
C ALA A 292 16.82 -14.78 31.34
N LYS A 293 17.72 -14.99 32.31
CA LYS A 293 17.44 -14.71 33.72
C LYS A 293 17.25 -13.22 34.05
N VAL A 294 17.91 -12.33 33.31
CA VAL A 294 17.78 -10.88 33.51
C VAL A 294 16.47 -10.34 32.92
N ILE A 295 16.05 -10.86 31.77
CA ILE A 295 14.88 -10.37 31.03
C ILE A 295 13.58 -11.02 31.52
N PHE A 296 13.63 -12.29 31.94
CA PHE A 296 12.46 -13.04 32.38
C PHE A 296 12.50 -13.31 33.88
N GLY A 297 11.44 -12.92 34.59
CA GLY A 297 11.26 -13.14 36.02
C GLY A 297 9.81 -13.42 36.39
N ASP A 298 9.58 -13.72 37.67
CA ASP A 298 8.24 -13.96 38.20
C ASP A 298 7.42 -12.66 38.18
N SER A 299 6.15 -12.75 37.78
CA SER A 299 5.27 -11.59 37.73
C SER A 299 4.01 -11.80 38.55
N PHE A 300 3.64 -10.76 39.31
CA PHE A 300 2.40 -10.65 40.03
C PHE A 300 1.36 -9.95 39.13
N GLN A 301 0.17 -10.53 39.01
CA GLN A 301 -0.95 -9.94 38.30
C GLN A 301 -2.15 -9.87 39.23
N GLN A 302 -2.81 -8.71 39.26
CA GLN A 302 -4.12 -8.54 39.88
C GLN A 302 -5.10 -7.94 38.85
N ASN A 303 -6.35 -8.38 38.89
CA ASN A 303 -7.44 -7.85 38.08
C ASN A 303 -8.66 -7.60 38.98
N HIS A 304 -9.23 -6.40 38.88
CA HIS A 304 -10.36 -5.95 39.67
C HIS A 304 -11.51 -5.63 38.72
N ASN A 305 -12.66 -6.25 38.94
CA ASN A 305 -13.86 -6.03 38.15
C ASN A 305 -14.98 -5.60 39.09
N LEU A 306 -15.54 -4.41 38.86
CA LEU A 306 -16.71 -3.90 39.55
C LEU A 306 -17.82 -3.70 38.53
N SER A 307 -18.91 -4.45 38.67
CA SER A 307 -20.10 -4.35 37.83
C SER A 307 -21.30 -3.93 38.68
N VAL A 308 -22.08 -2.98 38.17
CA VAL A 308 -23.33 -2.52 38.79
C VAL A 308 -24.44 -2.73 37.77
N SER A 309 -25.47 -3.51 38.12
CA SER A 309 -26.59 -3.78 37.22
C SER A 309 -27.94 -3.58 37.93
N GLY A 310 -28.83 -2.79 37.33
CA GLY A 310 -30.19 -2.53 37.83
C GLY A 310 -30.98 -1.66 36.84
N GLY A 311 -32.26 -1.98 36.60
CA GLY A 311 -33.09 -1.31 35.60
C GLY A 311 -34.46 -0.87 36.13
N GLY A 312 -34.73 0.44 36.13
CA GLY A 312 -36.06 1.04 36.29
C GLY A 312 -36.51 1.76 35.01
N GLU A 313 -37.81 2.01 34.84
CA GLU A 313 -38.44 2.48 33.59
C GLU A 313 -37.95 3.84 33.04
N PHE A 314 -37.15 4.62 33.79
CA PHE A 314 -36.70 5.95 33.35
C PHE A 314 -35.25 6.33 33.67
N ASN A 315 -34.36 5.39 33.99
CA ASN A 315 -32.96 5.73 34.24
C ASN A 315 -32.00 4.85 33.43
N SER A 316 -31.75 5.23 32.18
CA SER A 316 -30.45 4.92 31.57
C SER A 316 -29.45 5.99 32.02
N CYS A 317 -28.60 5.67 32.99
CA CYS A 317 -27.37 6.43 33.18
C CYS A 317 -26.43 6.15 32.00
N THR A 318 -26.73 6.69 30.82
CA THR A 318 -25.76 6.93 29.76
C THR A 318 -25.13 8.29 30.02
N LYS A 319 -24.32 8.39 31.07
CA LYS A 319 -23.31 9.44 31.14
C LYS A 319 -21.99 8.75 30.78
N ASP A 320 -21.48 9.10 29.60
CA ASP A 320 -20.27 8.60 28.96
C ASP A 320 -19.16 8.25 29.96
N LEU A 321 -19.06 6.97 30.29
CA LEU A 321 -17.87 6.33 30.86
C LEU A 321 -17.11 5.58 29.75
N ASP A 322 -17.34 5.93 28.48
CA ASP A 322 -16.46 5.56 27.37
C ASP A 322 -15.23 6.47 27.41
N LEU A 323 -14.33 6.20 28.37
CA LEU A 323 -12.98 6.75 28.34
C LEU A 323 -12.26 6.12 27.15
N LEU A 324 -12.09 6.90 26.08
CA LEU A 324 -11.08 6.59 25.07
C LEU A 324 -9.73 6.44 25.80
N PRO A 325 -8.90 5.45 25.45
CA PRO A 325 -7.61 5.29 26.11
C PRO A 325 -6.85 6.61 26.02
N LEU A 326 -6.52 7.23 27.16
CA LEU A 326 -5.70 8.45 27.18
C LEU A 326 -4.31 8.22 26.56
N SER A 327 -3.92 6.95 26.46
CA SER A 327 -2.69 6.48 25.81
C SER A 327 -2.80 6.33 24.28
N GLU A 328 -4.00 6.48 23.67
CA GLU A 328 -4.19 6.32 22.22
C GLU A 328 -4.71 7.61 21.56
N LEU A 329 -4.00 8.07 20.52
CA LEU A 329 -4.47 9.17 19.68
C LEU A 329 -5.66 8.71 18.84
N SER A 330 -6.84 9.25 19.10
CA SER A 330 -8.07 8.97 18.35
C SER A 330 -8.46 10.16 17.46
N ASP A 331 -9.07 9.90 16.30
CA ASP A 331 -9.50 10.99 15.39
C ASP A 331 -10.40 12.06 16.06
N PRO A 332 -11.36 11.71 16.95
CA PRO A 332 -12.14 12.71 17.69
C PRO A 332 -11.32 13.60 18.62
N THR A 333 -10.20 13.12 19.17
CA THR A 333 -9.41 13.83 20.18
C THR A 333 -8.10 14.44 19.65
N PHE A 334 -7.77 14.18 18.38
CA PHE A 334 -6.51 14.60 17.76
C PHE A 334 -6.51 16.06 17.30
N TRP A 335 -7.56 16.55 16.63
CA TRP A 335 -7.56 17.85 15.94
C TRP A 335 -7.95 19.01 16.86
N LYS A 336 -6.99 19.64 17.54
CA LYS A 336 -7.25 20.73 18.51
C LYS A 336 -6.57 22.05 18.16
N LYS A 337 -5.38 22.01 17.58
CA LYS A 337 -4.52 23.18 17.34
C LYS A 337 -3.70 23.01 16.05
N ALA A 338 -3.06 24.09 15.60
CA ALA A 338 -2.32 24.12 14.34
C ALA A 338 -1.25 23.02 14.21
N GLU A 339 -0.55 22.67 15.29
CA GLU A 339 0.48 21.62 15.25
C GLU A 339 -0.11 20.23 14.94
N ASP A 340 -1.35 19.96 15.35
CA ASP A 340 -2.02 18.69 15.02
C ASP A 340 -2.31 18.62 13.51
N PHE A 341 -2.70 19.75 12.91
CA PHE A 341 -2.90 19.87 11.47
C PHE A 341 -1.58 19.76 10.70
N GLN A 342 -0.50 20.32 11.22
CA GLN A 342 0.83 20.15 10.67
C GLN A 342 1.24 18.68 10.64
N LEU A 343 1.07 17.94 11.75
CA LEU A 343 1.35 16.50 11.81
C LEU A 343 0.47 15.69 10.85
N GLY A 344 -0.81 16.07 10.74
CA GLY A 344 -1.74 15.53 9.75
C GLY A 344 -1.23 15.71 8.31
N ALA A 345 -0.81 16.93 7.96
CA ALA A 345 -0.22 17.26 6.66
C ALA A 345 1.06 16.45 6.40
N ASN A 346 1.97 16.34 7.37
CA ASN A 346 3.23 15.58 7.25
C ASN A 346 2.97 14.14 6.77
N SER A 347 1.89 13.51 7.23
CA SER A 347 1.53 12.15 6.80
C SER A 347 1.20 12.04 5.31
N LEU A 348 0.74 13.11 4.67
CA LEU A 348 0.36 13.18 3.26
C LEU A 348 1.57 13.32 2.32
N TYR A 349 2.70 13.85 2.80
CA TYR A 349 3.95 13.90 2.02
C TYR A 349 4.48 12.52 1.64
N ASN A 350 4.08 11.46 2.35
CA ASN A 350 4.34 10.08 1.95
C ASN A 350 3.72 9.72 0.58
N SER A 351 2.80 10.53 0.08
CA SER A 351 2.20 10.35 -1.25
C SER A 351 3.10 10.76 -2.41
N LEU A 352 4.11 11.61 -2.16
CA LEU A 352 5.07 12.05 -3.17
C LEU A 352 5.79 10.84 -3.76
N GLU A 353 5.82 10.76 -5.08
CA GLU A 353 6.39 9.62 -5.79
C GLU A 353 7.91 9.55 -5.57
N SER A 354 8.47 8.33 -5.60
CA SER A 354 9.92 8.13 -5.67
C SER A 354 10.36 8.07 -7.14
N PHE A 355 11.64 7.90 -7.40
CA PHE A 355 12.21 7.85 -8.74
C PHE A 355 11.45 6.92 -9.69
N GLN A 356 11.03 7.48 -10.81
CA GLN A 356 10.30 6.79 -11.87
C GLN A 356 11.25 6.27 -12.94
N SER A 357 10.70 5.52 -13.89
CA SER A 357 11.44 4.89 -14.98
C SER A 357 10.66 5.01 -16.28
N ASP A 358 11.36 5.19 -17.40
CA ASP A 358 10.77 5.27 -18.74
C ASP A 358 10.66 3.90 -19.44
N VAL A 359 10.81 2.77 -18.74
CA VAL A 359 10.76 1.42 -19.33
C VAL A 359 9.43 1.07 -19.99
N ASP A 360 8.36 1.76 -19.65
CA ASP A 360 7.04 1.62 -20.30
C ASP A 360 7.02 2.25 -21.71
N SER A 361 8.10 2.89 -22.16
CA SER A 361 8.16 3.71 -23.37
C SER A 361 9.17 3.21 -24.44
N ASP A 362 9.49 4.06 -25.42
CA ASP A 362 10.44 3.82 -26.51
C ASP A 362 11.89 4.24 -26.17
N ILE A 363 12.12 5.06 -25.13
CA ILE A 363 13.43 5.65 -24.82
C ILE A 363 14.25 4.87 -23.79
N ALA A 364 13.63 3.92 -23.06
CA ALA A 364 14.32 3.12 -22.05
C ALA A 364 13.92 1.64 -22.09
N PHE A 365 14.87 0.75 -21.74
CA PHE A 365 14.68 -0.70 -21.72
C PHE A 365 15.54 -1.37 -20.65
N SER A 366 14.98 -2.26 -19.84
CA SER A 366 15.73 -3.09 -18.89
C SER A 366 15.54 -4.58 -19.20
N SER A 367 14.32 -5.04 -19.01
CA SER A 367 13.78 -6.29 -19.50
C SER A 367 12.44 -5.99 -20.16
N GLY A 368 11.99 -6.88 -21.05
CA GLY A 368 10.63 -6.81 -21.57
C GLY A 368 9.62 -6.69 -20.43
N ASN A 369 8.69 -5.76 -20.55
CA ASN A 369 7.64 -5.53 -19.57
C ASN A 369 6.28 -5.47 -20.25
N SER A 370 5.26 -5.85 -19.50
CA SER A 370 3.94 -6.07 -20.09
C SER A 370 3.26 -4.83 -20.66
N ILE A 371 3.66 -3.64 -20.19
CA ILE A 371 3.09 -2.37 -20.65
C ILE A 371 3.69 -2.00 -22.01
N SER A 372 5.02 -1.98 -22.11
CA SER A 372 5.75 -1.74 -23.35
C SER A 372 5.45 -2.80 -24.43
N GLN A 373 5.18 -4.04 -24.02
CA GLN A 373 4.82 -5.14 -24.92
C GLN A 373 3.33 -5.13 -25.31
N GLY A 374 2.47 -4.46 -24.53
CA GLY A 374 1.03 -4.42 -24.76
C GLY A 374 0.31 -5.74 -24.46
N ASP A 375 0.82 -6.55 -23.54
CA ASP A 375 0.20 -7.81 -23.10
C ASP A 375 -0.28 -7.76 -21.63
N TYR A 376 -0.21 -6.59 -20.99
CA TYR A 376 -0.67 -6.39 -19.62
C TYR A 376 -2.16 -6.71 -19.44
N GLN A 377 -2.50 -7.31 -18.30
CA GLN A 377 -3.85 -7.78 -17.97
C GLN A 377 -4.49 -6.95 -16.85
N SER A 378 -5.81 -7.03 -16.73
CA SER A 378 -6.55 -6.40 -15.63
C SER A 378 -6.30 -7.13 -14.30
N GLY A 379 -5.49 -6.53 -13.43
CA GLY A 379 -5.25 -7.05 -12.09
C GLY A 379 -6.49 -7.02 -11.19
N GLU A 380 -6.55 -7.92 -10.21
CA GLU A 380 -7.60 -7.88 -9.18
C GLU A 380 -7.50 -6.62 -8.31
N SER A 381 -6.28 -6.19 -7.99
CA SER A 381 -6.00 -5.04 -7.15
C SER A 381 -4.91 -4.17 -7.77
N SER A 382 -4.85 -2.90 -7.35
CA SER A 382 -3.80 -1.97 -7.75
C SER A 382 -3.33 -1.20 -6.52
N TRP A 383 -2.03 -1.24 -6.25
CA TRP A 383 -1.44 -0.45 -5.17
C TRP A 383 -1.64 1.04 -5.40
N THR A 384 -1.49 1.52 -6.64
CA THR A 384 -1.73 2.92 -7.01
C THR A 384 -3.17 3.33 -6.71
N TRP A 385 -4.14 2.48 -7.06
CA TRP A 385 -5.56 2.74 -6.77
C TRP A 385 -5.83 2.84 -5.27
N ASN A 386 -5.45 1.78 -4.53
CA ASN A 386 -5.75 1.65 -3.11
C ASN A 386 -5.07 2.74 -2.28
N ASN A 387 -3.79 3.00 -2.57
CA ASN A 387 -3.01 3.98 -1.83
C ASN A 387 -3.52 5.41 -2.11
N ALA A 388 -3.83 5.75 -3.35
CA ALA A 388 -4.37 7.07 -3.70
C ALA A 388 -5.70 7.34 -2.98
N TYR A 389 -6.66 6.40 -2.99
CA TYR A 389 -7.93 6.59 -2.28
C TYR A 389 -7.78 6.62 -0.75
N ALA A 390 -6.83 5.88 -0.19
CA ALA A 390 -6.51 5.99 1.24
C ALA A 390 -5.99 7.39 1.62
N LEU A 391 -5.12 7.97 0.79
CA LEU A 391 -4.57 9.31 0.98
C LEU A 391 -5.61 10.41 0.71
N ILE A 392 -6.46 10.24 -0.31
CA ILE A 392 -7.62 11.12 -0.56
C ILE A 392 -8.55 11.15 0.65
N ARG A 393 -8.82 10.00 1.27
CA ARG A 393 -9.63 9.93 2.49
C ARG A 393 -8.98 10.70 3.65
N ARG A 394 -7.66 10.58 3.83
CA ARG A 394 -6.91 11.33 4.87
C ARG A 394 -6.99 12.84 4.63
N ALA A 395 -6.78 13.28 3.39
CA ALA A 395 -6.90 14.68 3.00
C ALA A 395 -8.33 15.21 3.23
N ASN A 396 -9.36 14.47 2.82
CA ASN A 396 -10.76 14.82 3.06
C ASN A 396 -11.06 14.96 4.56
N ASN A 397 -10.61 14.00 5.38
CA ASN A 397 -10.80 14.03 6.82
C ASN A 397 -10.19 15.31 7.41
N MET A 398 -8.93 15.59 7.10
CA MET A 398 -8.25 16.77 7.59
C MET A 398 -8.95 18.08 7.18
N MET A 399 -9.34 18.20 5.91
CA MET A 399 -10.08 19.37 5.42
C MET A 399 -11.45 19.54 6.11
N GLU A 400 -12.18 18.45 6.37
CA GLU A 400 -13.44 18.49 7.12
C GLU A 400 -13.23 19.00 8.55
N LYS A 401 -12.18 18.55 9.24
CA LYS A 401 -11.88 19.00 10.62
C LYS A 401 -11.43 20.45 10.65
N ALA A 402 -10.67 20.90 9.66
CA ALA A 402 -10.21 22.28 9.55
C ALA A 402 -11.37 23.28 9.46
N THR A 403 -12.56 22.86 8.97
CA THR A 403 -13.75 23.74 8.90
C THR A 403 -14.24 24.24 10.26
N LYS A 404 -13.79 23.64 11.37
CA LYS A 404 -14.09 24.09 12.74
C LYS A 404 -13.23 25.28 13.20
N PHE A 405 -12.12 25.55 12.51
CA PHE A 405 -11.12 26.56 12.87
C PHE A 405 -10.98 27.60 11.74
N LYS A 406 -12.10 28.21 11.35
CA LYS A 406 -12.17 29.07 10.15
C LYS A 406 -11.36 30.35 10.26
N ASP A 407 -10.97 30.77 11.45
CA ASP A 407 -10.24 32.01 11.70
C ASP A 407 -8.73 31.79 11.93
N ASP A 408 -8.26 30.54 11.87
CA ASP A 408 -6.84 30.18 12.07
C ASP A 408 -6.12 30.00 10.72
N ASP A 409 -5.26 30.96 10.38
CA ASP A 409 -4.54 30.97 9.10
C ASP A 409 -3.51 29.84 8.97
N ALA A 410 -2.92 29.38 10.08
CA ALA A 410 -2.01 28.25 10.06
C ALA A 410 -2.77 26.95 9.73
N ILE A 411 -3.94 26.75 10.32
CA ILE A 411 -4.81 25.60 10.00
C ILE A 411 -5.32 25.69 8.55
N LYS A 412 -5.68 26.88 8.05
CA LYS A 412 -6.05 27.06 6.62
C LYS A 412 -4.93 26.65 5.68
N ARG A 413 -3.69 27.07 5.98
CA ARG A 413 -2.50 26.68 5.20
C ARG A 413 -2.34 25.15 5.16
N TYR A 414 -2.40 24.47 6.30
CA TYR A 414 -2.26 23.00 6.32
C TYR A 414 -3.44 22.28 5.65
N ALA A 415 -4.65 22.83 5.73
CA ALA A 415 -5.79 22.34 4.96
C ALA A 415 -5.60 22.55 3.44
N ALA A 416 -4.90 23.61 3.03
CA ALA A 416 -4.50 23.83 1.63
C ALA A 416 -3.44 22.82 1.17
N GLU A 417 -2.46 22.48 2.01
CA GLU A 417 -1.53 21.36 1.73
C GLU A 417 -2.30 20.05 1.54
N ALA A 418 -3.27 19.75 2.40
CA ALA A 418 -4.11 18.57 2.26
C ALA A 418 -4.92 18.58 0.95
N ARG A 419 -5.41 19.75 0.53
CA ARG A 419 -6.10 19.93 -0.75
C ARG A 419 -5.17 19.67 -1.94
N PHE A 420 -3.95 20.20 -1.92
CA PHE A 420 -2.93 19.90 -2.92
C PHE A 420 -2.69 18.38 -3.01
N PHE A 421 -2.52 17.69 -1.88
CA PHE A 421 -2.30 16.25 -1.89
C PHE A 421 -3.51 15.45 -2.36
N ARG A 422 -4.74 15.94 -2.12
CA ARG A 422 -5.93 15.35 -2.74
C ARG A 422 -5.84 15.45 -4.26
N ALA A 423 -5.54 16.62 -4.80
CA ALA A 423 -5.34 16.81 -6.24
C ALA A 423 -4.19 15.95 -6.79
N TYR A 424 -3.05 15.88 -6.11
CA TYR A 424 -1.90 15.07 -6.49
C TYR A 424 -2.24 13.57 -6.56
N ASN A 425 -3.00 13.05 -5.59
CA ASN A 425 -3.42 11.65 -5.61
C ASN A 425 -4.49 11.37 -6.67
N TYR A 426 -5.38 12.33 -6.97
CA TYR A 426 -6.25 12.22 -8.14
C TYR A 426 -5.47 12.27 -9.45
N TRP A 427 -4.43 13.09 -9.57
CA TRP A 427 -3.55 13.10 -10.75
C TRP A 427 -2.92 11.73 -11.00
N ARG A 428 -2.40 11.08 -9.95
CA ARG A 428 -1.81 9.73 -10.05
C ARG A 428 -2.80 8.68 -10.58
N LEU A 429 -4.08 8.83 -10.26
CA LEU A 429 -5.15 8.00 -10.82
C LEU A 429 -5.49 8.42 -12.25
N PHE A 430 -5.74 9.71 -12.45
CA PHE A 430 -6.21 10.30 -13.70
C PHE A 430 -5.28 10.00 -14.87
N ARG A 431 -3.96 10.20 -14.70
CA ARG A 431 -2.98 9.96 -15.77
C ARG A 431 -2.95 8.50 -16.26
N LEU A 432 -3.38 7.54 -15.43
CA LEU A 432 -3.38 6.12 -15.77
C LEU A 432 -4.75 5.62 -16.22
N TYR A 433 -5.81 5.98 -15.49
CA TYR A 433 -7.14 5.38 -15.64
C TYR A 433 -8.15 6.31 -16.33
N GLY A 434 -7.83 7.59 -16.51
CA GLY A 434 -8.74 8.62 -17.02
C GLY A 434 -9.75 9.03 -15.95
N GLY A 435 -11.04 8.96 -16.28
CA GLY A 435 -12.11 9.30 -15.34
C GLY A 435 -12.18 8.33 -14.15
N VAL A 436 -12.30 8.86 -12.92
CA VAL A 436 -12.39 8.06 -11.69
C VAL A 436 -13.50 8.55 -10.75
N PRO A 437 -13.97 7.75 -9.77
CA PRO A 437 -14.92 8.22 -8.76
C PRO A 437 -14.38 9.40 -7.95
N LEU A 438 -15.14 10.51 -7.93
CA LEU A 438 -14.77 11.72 -7.19
C LEU A 438 -15.36 11.71 -5.77
N ILE A 439 -14.52 11.32 -4.82
CA ILE A 439 -14.79 11.27 -3.39
C ILE A 439 -14.33 12.58 -2.72
N LYS A 440 -15.30 13.42 -2.35
CA LYS A 440 -15.07 14.79 -1.84
C LYS A 440 -15.16 14.92 -0.32
N LYS A 441 -15.55 13.84 0.37
CA LYS A 441 -15.76 13.76 1.82
C LYS A 441 -15.32 12.40 2.37
N VAL A 442 -15.23 12.26 3.68
CA VAL A 442 -15.03 10.97 4.33
C VAL A 442 -16.29 10.12 4.19
N LEU A 443 -16.13 8.92 3.64
CA LEU A 443 -17.23 7.99 3.46
C LEU A 443 -17.37 7.05 4.68
N ASN A 444 -18.61 6.67 4.96
CA ASN A 444 -19.00 5.58 5.86
C ASN A 444 -19.67 4.46 5.05
N THR A 445 -20.05 3.36 5.71
CA THR A 445 -20.65 2.17 5.07
C THR A 445 -22.00 2.43 4.40
N GLU A 446 -22.65 3.54 4.70
CA GLU A 446 -23.95 3.94 4.16
C GLU A 446 -23.83 4.98 3.04
N SER A 447 -22.60 5.45 2.77
CA SER A 447 -22.37 6.51 1.80
C SER A 447 -22.70 6.04 0.39
N LYS A 448 -23.69 6.71 -0.23
CA LYS A 448 -24.13 6.43 -1.61
C LYS A 448 -22.99 6.53 -2.62
N GLU A 449 -21.98 7.35 -2.33
CA GLU A 449 -20.77 7.52 -3.14
C GLU A 449 -19.96 6.23 -3.31
N LEU A 450 -20.08 5.24 -2.41
CA LEU A 450 -19.40 3.94 -2.53
C LEU A 450 -19.81 3.14 -3.79
N PHE A 451 -20.99 3.44 -4.33
CA PHE A 451 -21.56 2.74 -5.49
C PHE A 451 -21.76 3.66 -6.70
N LYS A 452 -21.18 4.87 -6.69
CA LYS A 452 -21.28 5.79 -7.83
C LYS A 452 -20.37 5.34 -8.98
N SER A 453 -20.83 5.58 -10.20
CA SER A 453 -19.99 5.49 -11.39
C SER A 453 -18.83 6.49 -11.34
N ARG A 454 -17.78 6.20 -12.11
CA ARG A 454 -16.67 7.13 -12.30
C ARG A 454 -17.12 8.43 -12.96
N ALA A 455 -16.45 9.53 -12.64
CA ALA A 455 -16.60 10.77 -13.40
C ALA A 455 -15.99 10.62 -14.80
N THR A 456 -16.31 11.56 -15.70
CA THR A 456 -15.63 11.66 -17.00
C THR A 456 -14.17 12.11 -16.81
N MET A 457 -13.36 11.96 -17.86
CA MET A 457 -11.98 12.44 -17.87
C MET A 457 -11.91 13.96 -17.64
N GLY A 458 -12.70 14.74 -18.39
CA GLY A 458 -12.81 16.19 -18.20
C GLY A 458 -13.27 16.59 -16.80
N ALA A 459 -14.30 15.93 -16.25
CA ALA A 459 -14.77 16.25 -14.89
C ALA A 459 -13.75 15.90 -13.79
N THR A 460 -12.91 14.89 -14.03
CA THR A 460 -11.81 14.54 -13.12
C THR A 460 -10.68 15.56 -13.23
N ALA A 461 -10.29 15.97 -14.44
CA ALA A 461 -9.31 17.03 -14.68
C ALA A 461 -9.75 18.35 -14.05
N ASP A 462 -10.98 18.79 -14.30
CA ASP A 462 -11.57 20.00 -13.72
C ASP A 462 -11.55 19.98 -12.19
N PHE A 463 -11.82 18.82 -11.59
CA PHE A 463 -11.77 18.67 -10.13
C PHE A 463 -10.33 18.81 -9.59
N ILE A 464 -9.34 18.22 -10.26
CA ILE A 464 -7.93 18.35 -9.89
C ILE A 464 -7.48 19.82 -10.00
N LEU A 465 -7.78 20.46 -11.13
CA LEU A 465 -7.40 21.86 -11.40
C LEU A 465 -8.05 22.83 -10.41
N LEU A 466 -9.32 22.60 -10.04
CA LEU A 466 -10.02 23.38 -9.03
C LEU A 466 -9.38 23.25 -7.64
N ASP A 467 -8.93 22.04 -7.27
CA ASP A 467 -8.27 21.84 -5.99
C ASP A 467 -6.88 22.47 -5.94
N LEU A 468 -6.12 22.40 -7.03
CA LEU A 468 -4.81 23.06 -7.14
C LEU A 468 -4.93 24.58 -7.09
N ASP A 469 -5.90 25.15 -7.80
CA ASP A 469 -6.21 26.58 -7.77
C ASP A 469 -6.53 27.04 -6.34
N LYS A 470 -7.50 26.38 -5.68
CA LYS A 470 -7.87 26.68 -4.29
C LYS A 470 -6.75 26.44 -3.28
N ALA A 471 -5.88 25.47 -3.53
CA ALA A 471 -4.71 25.26 -2.69
C ALA A 471 -3.73 26.41 -2.86
N SER A 472 -3.41 26.79 -4.10
CA SER A 472 -2.44 27.84 -4.41
C SER A 472 -2.79 29.19 -3.80
N ALA A 473 -4.09 29.51 -3.66
CA ALA A 473 -4.56 30.74 -3.05
C ALA A 473 -4.26 30.87 -1.53
N LEU A 474 -3.98 29.76 -0.85
CA LEU A 474 -3.74 29.70 0.61
C LEU A 474 -2.36 29.14 0.98
N LEU A 475 -1.59 28.67 0.00
CA LEU A 475 -0.23 28.20 0.20
C LEU A 475 0.75 29.38 0.13
N PRO A 476 1.85 29.34 0.90
CA PRO A 476 2.83 30.42 0.90
C PRO A 476 3.65 30.42 -0.40
N GLU A 477 4.17 31.58 -0.78
CA GLU A 477 5.04 31.71 -1.97
C GLU A 477 6.41 31.06 -1.75
N SER A 478 6.94 31.16 -0.52
CA SER A 478 8.18 30.52 -0.09
C SER A 478 8.03 29.96 1.33
N VAL A 479 8.97 29.10 1.74
CA VAL A 479 8.98 28.48 3.06
C VAL A 479 10.33 28.76 3.73
N GLY A 480 10.34 28.82 5.07
CA GLY A 480 11.58 28.98 5.83
C GLY A 480 12.46 27.73 5.78
N ALA A 481 13.72 27.85 6.22
CA ALA A 481 14.72 26.77 6.19
C ALA A 481 14.27 25.46 6.85
N GLU A 482 13.51 25.54 7.95
CA GLU A 482 12.99 24.37 8.68
C GLU A 482 11.79 23.69 8.00
N GLU A 483 11.20 24.33 6.99
CA GLU A 483 10.03 23.86 6.25
C GLU A 483 10.32 23.57 4.78
N VAL A 484 11.59 23.57 4.37
CA VAL A 484 11.98 23.30 2.98
C VAL A 484 11.53 21.90 2.58
N GLY A 485 10.82 21.83 1.45
CA GLY A 485 10.14 20.62 0.97
C GLY A 485 8.63 20.64 1.20
N ARG A 486 8.09 21.58 1.99
CA ARG A 486 6.64 21.80 2.05
C ARG A 486 6.11 22.38 0.74
N ILE A 487 4.85 22.07 0.44
CA ILE A 487 4.18 22.55 -0.77
C ILE A 487 4.03 24.08 -0.74
N THR A 488 4.46 24.74 -1.81
CA THR A 488 4.29 26.18 -2.02
C THR A 488 3.17 26.48 -3.03
N LYS A 489 2.77 27.75 -3.11
CA LYS A 489 1.88 28.27 -4.16
C LYS A 489 2.38 27.92 -5.56
N TRP A 490 3.69 28.00 -5.78
CA TRP A 490 4.29 27.75 -7.08
C TRP A 490 4.38 26.27 -7.42
N ALA A 491 4.59 25.39 -6.43
CA ALA A 491 4.45 23.94 -6.62
C ALA A 491 3.02 23.55 -7.02
N ALA A 492 2.01 24.19 -6.42
CA ALA A 492 0.61 24.00 -6.82
C ALA A 492 0.34 24.50 -8.25
N ASN A 493 0.88 25.66 -8.65
CA ASN A 493 0.75 26.19 -10.01
C ASN A 493 1.49 25.34 -11.05
N ALA A 494 2.71 24.88 -10.76
CA ALA A 494 3.45 24.02 -11.67
C ALA A 494 2.73 22.66 -11.87
N MET A 495 2.17 22.10 -10.80
CA MET A 495 1.32 20.92 -10.90
C MET A 495 0.04 21.19 -11.70
N ARG A 496 -0.57 22.37 -11.54
CA ARG A 496 -1.74 22.80 -12.32
C ARG A 496 -1.41 22.87 -13.80
N ALA A 497 -0.27 23.45 -14.17
CA ALA A 497 0.24 23.51 -15.53
C ALA A 497 0.44 22.11 -16.14
N ARG A 498 1.04 21.17 -15.41
CA ARG A 498 1.24 19.78 -15.84
C ARG A 498 -0.08 19.07 -16.15
N VAL A 499 -1.03 19.12 -15.21
CA VAL A 499 -2.34 18.48 -15.36
C VAL A 499 -3.08 19.07 -16.57
N ALA A 500 -3.02 20.39 -16.71
CA ALA A 500 -3.66 21.13 -17.78
C ALA A 500 -3.05 20.81 -19.16
N LEU A 501 -1.71 20.78 -19.28
CA LEU A 501 -1.04 20.37 -20.52
C LEU A 501 -1.43 18.94 -20.91
N PHE A 502 -1.42 18.01 -19.94
CA PHE A 502 -1.81 16.63 -20.18
C PHE A 502 -3.23 16.55 -20.73
N MET A 503 -4.20 17.18 -20.07
CA MET A 503 -5.61 17.13 -20.51
C MET A 503 -5.84 17.89 -21.82
N GLY A 504 -5.21 19.05 -22.03
CA GLY A 504 -5.39 19.87 -23.23
C GLY A 504 -4.85 19.19 -24.49
N THR A 505 -3.63 18.66 -24.41
CA THR A 505 -3.07 17.88 -25.53
C THR A 505 -3.81 16.57 -25.74
N TRP A 506 -4.21 15.89 -24.66
CA TRP A 506 -5.05 14.70 -24.78
C TRP A 506 -6.37 15.03 -25.48
N ALA A 507 -7.06 16.10 -25.09
CA ALA A 507 -8.32 16.50 -25.72
C ALA A 507 -8.12 16.78 -27.21
N LYS A 508 -7.10 17.56 -27.56
CA LYS A 508 -6.76 17.92 -28.94
C LYS A 508 -6.51 16.67 -29.82
N TYR A 509 -5.67 15.75 -29.39
CA TYR A 509 -5.28 14.60 -30.22
C TYR A 509 -6.29 13.44 -30.17
N HIS A 510 -7.06 13.32 -29.09
CA HIS A 510 -8.07 12.27 -28.93
C HIS A 510 -9.49 12.70 -29.34
N GLY A 511 -9.68 13.95 -29.78
CA GLY A 511 -10.97 14.46 -30.23
C GLY A 511 -11.97 14.63 -29.09
N LEU A 512 -11.51 15.08 -27.91
CA LEU A 512 -12.38 15.51 -26.82
C LEU A 512 -12.54 17.03 -26.85
N ALA A 513 -13.63 17.52 -26.26
CA ALA A 513 -13.89 18.95 -26.15
C ALA A 513 -12.97 19.66 -25.14
N ASP A 514 -13.03 20.99 -25.14
CA ASP A 514 -12.39 21.90 -24.19
C ASP A 514 -10.86 21.93 -24.22
N GLU A 515 -10.22 21.54 -25.34
CA GLU A 515 -8.76 21.54 -25.48
C GLU A 515 -8.16 22.91 -25.20
N ASN A 516 -8.74 23.98 -25.74
CA ASN A 516 -8.25 25.34 -25.54
C ASN A 516 -8.40 25.83 -24.10
N LYS A 517 -9.47 25.44 -23.40
CA LYS A 517 -9.66 25.75 -21.96
C LYS A 517 -8.49 25.19 -21.14
N TYR A 518 -8.10 23.94 -21.40
CA TYR A 518 -6.98 23.32 -20.67
C TYR A 518 -5.63 23.88 -21.10
N LEU A 519 -5.44 24.18 -22.38
CA LEU A 519 -4.20 24.82 -22.85
C LEU A 519 -4.04 26.24 -22.28
N ASP A 520 -5.11 27.01 -22.14
CA ASP A 520 -5.10 28.32 -21.48
C ASP A 520 -4.67 28.22 -20.02
N ILE A 521 -5.25 27.28 -19.28
CA ILE A 521 -4.87 26.98 -17.89
C ILE A 521 -3.38 26.60 -17.79
N ALA A 522 -2.86 25.83 -18.76
CA ALA A 522 -1.45 25.45 -18.81
C ALA A 522 -0.55 26.68 -19.02
N ILE A 523 -0.87 27.50 -20.03
CA ILE A 523 -0.15 28.74 -20.37
C ILE A 523 -0.12 29.68 -19.17
N GLU A 524 -1.28 29.98 -18.58
CA GLU A 524 -1.43 30.89 -17.44
C GLU A 524 -0.63 30.42 -16.23
N SER A 525 -0.75 29.14 -15.87
CA SER A 525 -0.07 28.58 -14.70
C SER A 525 1.44 28.49 -14.88
N SER A 526 1.93 28.09 -16.06
CA SER A 526 3.38 28.05 -16.30
C SER A 526 3.96 29.45 -16.37
N LYS A 527 3.26 30.39 -17.02
CA LYS A 527 3.66 31.79 -17.12
C LYS A 527 3.73 32.44 -15.74
N ALA A 528 2.76 32.19 -14.86
CA ALA A 528 2.77 32.70 -13.49
C ALA A 528 3.99 32.22 -12.68
N VAL A 529 4.41 30.96 -12.87
CA VAL A 529 5.62 30.43 -12.23
C VAL A 529 6.89 31.09 -12.80
N ILE A 530 6.96 31.28 -14.13
CA ILE A 530 8.08 31.97 -14.80
C ILE A 530 8.19 33.42 -14.33
N GLU A 531 7.09 34.17 -14.34
CA GLU A 531 7.04 35.59 -13.95
C GLU A 531 7.21 35.82 -12.45
N SER A 532 7.07 34.78 -11.62
CA SER A 532 7.33 34.88 -10.17
C SER A 532 8.80 35.22 -9.84
N GLY A 533 9.73 34.91 -10.77
CA GLY A 533 11.17 35.10 -10.57
C GLY A 533 11.79 34.26 -9.44
N GLN A 534 11.06 33.28 -8.90
CA GLN A 534 11.52 32.48 -7.75
C GLN A 534 12.47 31.34 -8.14
N TYR A 535 12.43 30.91 -9.41
CA TYR A 535 13.13 29.72 -9.90
C TYR A 535 14.08 30.08 -11.05
N GLU A 536 15.18 29.35 -11.15
CA GLU A 536 16.17 29.50 -12.21
C GLU A 536 16.75 28.14 -12.59
N LEU A 537 17.23 27.99 -13.83
CA LEU A 537 17.87 26.75 -14.25
C LEU A 537 19.21 26.56 -13.51
N PHE A 538 19.48 25.35 -13.04
CA PHE A 538 20.67 25.03 -12.30
C PHE A 538 21.91 25.09 -13.20
N LYS A 539 22.89 25.89 -12.78
CA LYS A 539 24.18 26.03 -13.46
C LYS A 539 25.25 26.38 -12.45
N LEU A 540 26.33 25.61 -12.43
CA LEU A 540 27.53 25.92 -11.66
C LEU A 540 28.49 26.71 -12.55
N SER A 541 29.16 27.71 -11.98
CA SER A 541 29.81 28.82 -12.70
C SER A 541 30.79 28.38 -13.79
N ASP A 542 31.44 27.21 -13.65
CA ASP A 542 32.55 26.79 -14.52
C ASP A 542 32.57 25.26 -14.82
N GLU A 543 31.46 24.55 -14.61
CA GLU A 543 31.43 23.09 -14.72
C GLU A 543 30.58 22.55 -15.87
N ILE A 544 31.25 21.82 -16.77
CA ILE A 544 30.66 21.18 -17.95
C ILE A 544 29.62 20.09 -17.61
N ASP A 545 29.58 19.64 -16.35
CA ASP A 545 28.66 18.61 -15.84
C ASP A 545 27.57 19.14 -14.90
N SER A 546 27.28 20.45 -14.96
CA SER A 546 26.20 21.09 -14.17
C SER A 546 24.85 20.37 -14.31
N TYR A 547 24.47 19.96 -15.54
CA TYR A 547 23.20 19.26 -15.76
C TYR A 547 23.18 17.87 -15.13
N PHE A 548 24.30 17.14 -15.12
CA PHE A 548 24.42 15.89 -14.36
C PHE A 548 24.29 16.14 -12.86
N LYS A 549 24.98 17.17 -12.35
CA LYS A 549 25.03 17.52 -10.93
C LYS A 549 23.67 17.92 -10.35
N LEU A 550 22.78 18.47 -11.18
CA LEU A 550 21.38 18.69 -10.82
C LEU A 550 20.70 17.43 -10.26
N PHE A 551 21.05 16.23 -10.73
CA PHE A 551 20.34 14.99 -10.38
C PHE A 551 21.03 14.17 -9.27
N VAL A 552 21.94 14.79 -8.54
CA VAL A 552 22.70 14.21 -7.42
C VAL A 552 22.80 15.28 -6.33
N GLU A 553 23.59 15.02 -5.29
CA GLU A 553 23.62 15.82 -4.06
C GLU A 553 23.85 17.32 -4.29
N GLU A 554 24.62 17.70 -5.31
CA GLU A 554 24.89 19.10 -5.63
C GLU A 554 23.67 19.88 -6.17
N GLY A 555 22.64 19.20 -6.66
CA GLY A 555 21.42 19.79 -7.20
C GLY A 555 20.29 19.98 -6.19
N ASP A 556 20.42 19.37 -5.01
CA ASP A 556 19.44 19.47 -3.92
C ASP A 556 19.29 20.94 -3.47
N ASP A 557 18.05 21.32 -3.11
CA ASP A 557 17.70 22.69 -2.70
C ASP A 557 18.06 23.80 -3.73
N SER A 558 18.39 23.42 -4.98
CA SER A 558 18.63 24.39 -6.04
C SER A 558 17.35 25.13 -6.43
N LYS A 559 17.51 26.33 -7.00
CA LYS A 559 16.40 27.09 -7.55
C LYS A 559 15.77 26.47 -8.82
N GLU A 560 16.29 25.36 -9.34
CA GLU A 560 15.60 24.60 -10.39
C GLU A 560 14.53 23.67 -9.79
N SER A 561 14.67 23.30 -8.51
CA SER A 561 13.70 22.48 -7.79
C SER A 561 12.44 23.26 -7.43
N ILE A 562 11.27 22.75 -7.83
CA ILE A 562 9.96 23.31 -7.45
C ILE A 562 9.26 22.41 -6.44
N LEU A 563 9.32 21.09 -6.64
CA LEU A 563 8.75 20.10 -5.74
C LEU A 563 9.59 18.84 -5.75
N ASP A 564 10.09 18.47 -4.57
CA ASP A 564 10.95 17.31 -4.39
C ASP A 564 10.37 16.31 -3.40
N ARG A 565 10.67 15.03 -3.63
CA ARG A 565 10.68 14.05 -2.55
C ARG A 565 12.05 14.06 -1.88
N ARG A 566 12.05 14.48 -0.62
CA ARG A 566 13.27 14.69 0.15
C ARG A 566 13.86 13.41 0.74
N TYR A 567 15.18 13.32 0.69
CA TYR A 567 16.01 12.31 1.31
C TYR A 567 17.08 13.01 2.14
N LEU A 568 17.54 12.34 3.20
CA LEU A 568 18.49 12.92 4.13
C LEU A 568 19.36 11.83 4.73
N ARG A 569 20.67 12.05 4.71
CA ARG A 569 21.67 11.07 5.16
C ARG A 569 21.35 10.57 6.56
N ASN A 570 21.42 9.26 6.76
CA ASN A 570 21.09 8.56 8.01
C ASN A 570 19.65 8.74 8.54
N ILE A 571 18.74 9.40 7.81
CA ILE A 571 17.33 9.59 8.20
C ILE A 571 16.41 8.91 7.20
N SER A 572 16.51 9.27 5.93
CA SER A 572 15.72 8.70 4.84
C SER A 572 16.61 8.60 3.62
N GLU A 573 17.13 7.39 3.36
CA GLU A 573 18.04 7.12 2.25
C GLU A 573 17.36 6.24 1.19
N HIS A 574 17.97 6.16 0.01
CA HIS A 574 17.54 5.30 -1.10
C HIS A 574 18.71 4.56 -1.74
N GLY A 575 18.40 3.60 -2.63
CA GLY A 575 19.38 2.78 -3.34
C GLY A 575 19.35 2.96 -4.85
N LEU A 576 18.88 4.11 -5.37
CA LEU A 576 18.76 4.34 -6.81
C LEU A 576 20.08 4.09 -7.58
N PRO A 577 21.25 4.60 -7.16
CA PRO A 577 22.49 4.41 -7.93
C PRO A 577 22.85 2.93 -8.17
N TYR A 578 22.54 2.04 -7.22
CA TYR A 578 22.70 0.59 -7.42
C TYR A 578 21.80 0.07 -8.53
N ARG A 579 20.54 0.52 -8.58
CA ARG A 579 19.57 0.12 -9.59
C ARG A 579 19.91 0.68 -10.97
N VAL A 580 20.46 1.89 -11.03
CA VAL A 580 20.95 2.51 -12.26
C VAL A 580 22.18 1.75 -12.78
N HIS A 581 23.18 1.55 -11.93
CA HIS A 581 24.41 0.82 -12.28
C HIS A 581 24.12 -0.59 -12.79
N ASP A 582 23.22 -1.33 -12.14
CA ASP A 582 22.87 -2.70 -12.52
C ASP A 582 21.78 -2.78 -13.61
N GLY A 583 21.33 -1.64 -14.19
CA GLY A 583 20.40 -1.60 -15.32
C GLY A 583 18.92 -1.87 -14.97
N TYR A 584 18.56 -1.90 -13.69
CA TYR A 584 17.20 -2.26 -13.23
C TYR A 584 16.15 -1.16 -13.40
N ILE A 585 16.54 0.09 -13.65
CA ILE A 585 15.59 1.21 -13.80
C ILE A 585 15.46 1.72 -15.24
N GLY A 586 15.88 0.90 -16.21
CA GLY A 586 15.70 1.15 -17.65
C GLY A 586 16.88 1.84 -18.27
N LEU A 587 17.50 1.23 -19.27
CA LEU A 587 18.66 1.75 -19.97
C LEU A 587 18.25 2.54 -21.21
N PRO A 588 19.00 3.57 -21.58
CA PRO A 588 18.79 4.28 -22.83
C PRO A 588 18.70 3.33 -24.03
N THR A 589 17.78 3.63 -24.94
CA THR A 589 17.65 2.95 -26.23
C THR A 589 18.29 3.81 -27.33
N LYS A 590 18.46 3.22 -28.52
CA LYS A 590 18.87 3.96 -29.72
C LYS A 590 17.92 5.13 -30.01
N LYS A 591 16.62 4.97 -29.75
CA LYS A 591 15.63 6.04 -29.94
C LYS A 591 16.00 7.28 -29.14
N LEU A 592 16.42 7.12 -27.89
CA LEU A 592 16.91 8.23 -27.07
C LEU A 592 18.22 8.80 -27.62
N ALA A 593 19.17 7.93 -27.99
CA ALA A 593 20.45 8.36 -28.55
C ALA A 593 20.29 9.19 -29.84
N ASP A 594 19.34 8.84 -30.72
CA ASP A 594 19.02 9.57 -31.96
C ASP A 594 18.33 10.91 -31.70
N MET A 595 17.66 11.08 -30.55
CA MET A 595 16.96 12.32 -30.24
C MET A 595 17.89 13.48 -29.87
N TYR A 596 19.07 13.19 -29.33
CA TYR A 596 20.06 14.23 -29.06
C TYR A 596 20.51 14.91 -30.35
N LEU A 597 20.52 16.23 -30.37
CA LEU A 597 20.94 16.99 -31.55
C LEU A 597 22.48 16.92 -31.72
N CYS A 598 22.96 17.29 -32.90
CA CYS A 598 24.35 17.69 -33.08
C CYS A 598 24.59 19.08 -32.46
N VAL A 599 25.86 19.42 -32.23
CA VAL A 599 26.27 20.72 -31.64
C VAL A 599 25.83 21.95 -32.45
N ASP A 600 25.44 21.77 -33.71
CA ASP A 600 24.86 22.80 -34.57
C ASP A 600 23.33 22.95 -34.40
N GLY A 601 22.72 22.21 -33.46
CA GLY A 601 21.30 22.22 -33.20
C GLY A 601 20.47 21.41 -34.21
N LEU A 602 21.12 20.66 -35.11
CA LEU A 602 20.43 19.87 -36.13
C LEU A 602 20.33 18.38 -35.74
N PRO A 603 19.24 17.69 -36.11
CA PRO A 603 19.14 16.24 -36.01
C PRO A 603 20.24 15.52 -36.79
N ILE A 604 20.58 14.30 -36.37
CA ILE A 604 21.70 13.52 -36.94
C ILE A 604 21.57 13.25 -38.44
N GLU A 605 20.34 13.19 -38.97
CA GLU A 605 20.05 13.00 -40.38
C GLU A 605 20.19 14.27 -41.23
N LYS A 606 20.29 15.44 -40.57
CA LYS A 606 20.43 16.76 -41.21
C LYS A 606 21.80 17.40 -40.99
N SER A 607 22.51 17.02 -39.93
CA SER A 607 23.81 17.59 -39.59
C SER A 607 24.97 16.90 -40.31
N ASN A 608 25.91 17.70 -40.84
CA ASN A 608 27.21 17.19 -41.31
C ASN A 608 28.24 17.02 -40.17
N LYS A 609 27.88 17.37 -38.93
CA LYS A 609 28.74 17.23 -37.75
C LYS A 609 28.67 15.85 -37.14
N PHE A 610 27.59 15.10 -37.41
CA PHE A 610 27.42 13.74 -36.91
C PHE A 610 28.56 12.84 -37.42
N LYS A 611 29.29 12.20 -36.50
CA LYS A 611 30.45 11.35 -36.83
C LYS A 611 30.09 9.91 -37.15
N GLY A 612 28.79 9.59 -37.20
CA GLY A 612 28.31 8.26 -37.53
C GLY A 612 28.52 7.27 -36.39
N TYR A 613 28.73 6.01 -36.76
CA TYR A 613 28.74 4.88 -35.84
C TYR A 613 29.97 3.99 -36.00
N GLY A 614 31.06 4.52 -36.57
CA GLY A 614 32.26 3.73 -36.92
C GLY A 614 32.98 3.16 -35.71
N THR A 615 33.13 3.95 -34.65
CA THR A 615 33.82 3.57 -33.40
C THR A 615 32.84 3.55 -32.21
N PRO A 616 33.19 2.93 -31.06
CA PRO A 616 32.37 2.96 -29.85
C PRO A 616 31.97 4.34 -29.36
N THR A 617 32.74 5.38 -29.70
CA THR A 617 32.53 6.74 -29.24
C THR A 617 32.02 7.69 -30.31
N SER A 618 32.13 7.33 -31.60
CA SER A 618 31.77 8.21 -32.72
C SER A 618 30.34 8.76 -32.66
N GLU A 619 29.40 7.98 -32.13
CA GLU A 619 28.01 8.42 -31.95
C GLU A 619 27.88 9.60 -30.99
N TYR A 620 28.81 9.77 -30.04
CA TYR A 620 28.80 10.82 -29.01
C TYR A 620 29.55 12.09 -29.45
N ASP A 621 30.35 12.02 -30.50
CA ASP A 621 31.19 13.14 -30.92
C ASP A 621 30.35 14.25 -31.59
N HIS A 622 30.56 15.50 -31.18
CA HIS A 622 29.81 16.67 -31.66
C HIS A 622 28.29 16.56 -31.49
N ARG A 623 27.86 16.03 -30.34
CA ARG A 623 26.45 15.93 -29.93
C ARG A 623 26.12 16.91 -28.81
N ASP A 624 24.82 17.02 -28.53
CA ASP A 624 24.28 17.70 -27.35
C ASP A 624 25.03 17.28 -26.06
N PRO A 625 25.58 18.23 -25.30
CA PRO A 625 26.32 17.93 -24.06
C PRO A 625 25.51 17.15 -23.01
N ARG A 626 24.18 17.19 -23.05
CA ARG A 626 23.31 16.41 -22.16
C ARG A 626 23.37 14.92 -22.45
N MET A 627 23.76 14.51 -23.66
CA MET A 627 23.91 13.10 -24.02
C MET A 627 24.88 12.41 -23.07
N GLU A 628 26.09 12.96 -22.90
CA GLU A 628 27.11 12.41 -22.01
C GLU A 628 26.83 12.55 -20.50
N GLN A 629 25.84 13.36 -20.14
CA GLN A 629 25.38 13.56 -18.77
C GLN A 629 24.19 12.65 -18.44
N THR A 630 23.44 12.21 -19.46
CA THR A 630 22.33 11.28 -19.33
C THR A 630 22.78 9.83 -19.49
N MET A 631 23.69 9.58 -20.44
CA MET A 631 24.29 8.27 -20.76
C MET A 631 25.80 8.38 -20.83
N TYR A 632 26.52 7.37 -20.32
CA TYR A 632 27.98 7.41 -20.39
C TYR A 632 28.50 7.12 -21.79
N ARG A 633 29.45 7.95 -22.22
CA ARG A 633 30.32 7.65 -23.36
C ARG A 633 31.18 6.42 -23.05
N PRO A 634 31.22 5.40 -23.91
CA PRO A 634 32.09 4.24 -23.73
C PRO A 634 33.55 4.64 -23.51
N GLY A 635 34.19 4.04 -22.50
CA GLY A 635 35.58 4.37 -22.10
C GLY A 635 35.72 5.56 -21.15
N LYS A 636 34.64 6.30 -20.83
CA LYS A 636 34.69 7.38 -19.84
C LYS A 636 34.94 6.80 -18.44
N LYS A 637 35.85 7.40 -17.67
CA LYS A 637 36.08 7.02 -16.27
C LYS A 637 34.90 7.47 -15.41
N ILE A 638 34.34 6.56 -14.62
CA ILE A 638 33.21 6.81 -13.73
C ILE A 638 33.58 6.54 -12.27
N PHE A 639 33.01 7.34 -11.38
CA PHE A 639 33.04 7.17 -9.93
C PHE A 639 31.62 6.83 -9.51
N ALA A 640 31.39 5.57 -9.14
CA ALA A 640 30.05 5.07 -8.92
C ALA A 640 30.05 4.00 -7.83
N VAL A 641 28.86 3.52 -7.53
CA VAL A 641 28.62 2.35 -6.68
C VAL A 641 29.58 1.20 -7.01
N ARG A 642 30.19 0.60 -5.97
CA ARG A 642 31.25 -0.45 -6.05
C ARG A 642 32.60 0.03 -6.59
N PHE A 643 32.70 1.26 -7.06
CA PHE A 643 33.91 1.89 -7.58
C PHE A 643 34.11 3.32 -7.02
N PRO A 644 34.14 3.51 -5.68
CA PRO A 644 34.20 4.85 -5.08
C PRO A 644 35.56 5.56 -5.25
N ASP A 645 36.67 4.81 -5.31
CA ASP A 645 38.02 5.39 -5.17
C ASP A 645 38.89 5.30 -6.44
N LYS A 646 38.56 4.39 -7.35
CA LYS A 646 39.33 4.14 -8.57
C LYS A 646 38.39 4.37 -9.74
N GLY A 647 38.47 5.56 -10.37
CA GLY A 647 37.67 5.84 -11.56
C GLY A 647 37.87 4.72 -12.60
N VAL A 648 36.78 4.04 -12.96
CA VAL A 648 36.81 2.87 -13.86
C VAL A 648 36.26 3.27 -15.20
N GLU A 649 36.88 2.82 -16.29
CA GLU A 649 36.31 2.99 -17.61
C GLU A 649 34.97 2.26 -17.71
N CYS A 650 33.90 3.01 -17.99
CA CYS A 650 32.58 2.45 -18.22
C CYS A 650 32.52 1.86 -19.63
N TRP A 651 32.36 0.54 -19.71
CA TRP A 651 32.18 -0.18 -20.96
C TRP A 651 30.94 -1.07 -20.88
N PRO A 652 30.03 -1.03 -21.86
CA PRO A 652 28.77 -1.78 -21.85
C PRO A 652 28.97 -3.29 -22.14
N PHE A 653 29.91 -3.96 -21.46
CA PHE A 653 30.39 -5.32 -21.75
C PHE A 653 29.66 -6.45 -21.02
N PHE A 654 28.53 -6.16 -20.38
CA PHE A 654 27.66 -7.17 -19.79
C PHE A 654 26.23 -7.13 -20.39
N PRO A 655 26.08 -7.25 -21.72
CA PRO A 655 24.78 -7.14 -22.39
C PRO A 655 23.73 -8.16 -21.94
N GLN A 656 24.16 -9.35 -21.52
CA GLN A 656 23.29 -10.42 -21.03
C GLN A 656 22.77 -10.21 -19.59
N LYS A 657 23.28 -9.23 -18.86
CA LYS A 657 23.02 -9.06 -17.42
C LYS A 657 22.65 -7.63 -17.03
N ILE A 658 23.35 -6.64 -17.60
CA ILE A 658 23.32 -5.25 -17.13
C ILE A 658 22.99 -4.28 -18.26
N TRP A 659 23.52 -4.48 -19.48
CA TRP A 659 23.41 -3.49 -20.58
C TRP A 659 22.89 -4.04 -21.92
N PRO A 660 21.68 -4.62 -21.99
CA PRO A 660 21.15 -5.24 -23.20
C PRO A 660 21.03 -4.30 -24.42
N THR A 661 20.96 -2.98 -24.23
CA THR A 661 20.94 -2.01 -25.35
C THR A 661 22.32 -1.61 -25.86
N GLY A 662 23.38 -1.95 -25.13
CA GLY A 662 24.73 -1.44 -25.37
C GLY A 662 24.96 0.02 -24.97
N TYR A 663 23.94 0.71 -24.44
CA TYR A 663 24.09 2.03 -23.82
C TYR A 663 24.17 1.91 -22.29
N ALA A 664 24.97 2.76 -21.66
CA ALA A 664 25.11 2.84 -20.21
C ALA A 664 24.39 4.06 -19.65
N TYR A 665 23.65 3.88 -18.55
CA TYR A 665 22.95 4.95 -17.86
C TYR A 665 23.93 5.80 -17.05
N GLY A 666 23.91 7.12 -17.25
CA GLY A 666 24.79 8.09 -16.56
C GLY A 666 24.10 8.90 -15.46
N LYS A 667 22.88 9.40 -15.71
CA LYS A 667 22.10 10.23 -14.79
C LYS A 667 21.80 9.51 -13.46
N TYR A 668 21.70 10.26 -12.35
CA TYR A 668 21.48 9.75 -10.98
C TYR A 668 22.62 8.92 -10.35
N LEU A 669 23.79 8.82 -10.98
CA LEU A 669 24.93 8.08 -10.40
C LEU A 669 25.80 8.97 -9.53
N SER A 670 25.36 9.21 -8.29
CA SER A 670 26.08 9.98 -7.27
C SER A 670 27.58 9.61 -7.19
N ARG A 671 28.40 10.65 -7.03
CA ARG A 671 29.85 10.54 -6.86
C ARG A 671 30.27 10.55 -5.38
N ASP A 672 29.31 10.58 -4.45
CA ASP A 672 29.60 10.56 -3.01
C ASP A 672 30.33 9.27 -2.60
N LYS A 673 31.57 9.42 -2.13
CA LYS A 673 32.44 8.28 -1.83
C LYS A 673 31.89 7.44 -0.68
N ASP A 674 31.38 8.09 0.36
CA ASP A 674 30.84 7.40 1.53
C ASP A 674 29.62 6.56 1.13
N SER A 675 28.62 7.16 0.48
CA SER A 675 27.43 6.47 -0.02
C SER A 675 27.75 5.33 -0.99
N ASN A 676 28.77 5.50 -1.84
CA ASN A 676 29.24 4.47 -2.79
C ASN A 676 30.09 3.36 -2.16
N SER A 677 30.68 3.59 -0.97
CA SER A 677 31.50 2.63 -0.24
C SER A 677 30.70 1.71 0.71
N ARG A 678 29.51 2.16 1.13
CA ARG A 678 28.59 1.39 1.99
C ARG A 678 28.05 0.17 1.23
N VAL A 679 28.21 -1.02 1.83
CA VAL A 679 28.10 -2.38 1.22
C VAL A 679 26.84 -2.60 0.36
N GLN A 680 27.02 -3.39 -0.71
CA GLN A 680 26.03 -3.81 -1.71
C GLN A 680 24.61 -4.04 -1.15
N GLY A 681 23.67 -3.18 -1.58
CA GLY A 681 22.23 -3.39 -1.42
C GLY A 681 21.56 -2.59 -0.30
N GLY A 682 22.33 -1.81 0.46
CA GLY A 682 21.78 -0.83 1.40
C GLY A 682 21.24 0.42 0.70
N LYS A 683 20.19 1.01 1.26
CA LYS A 683 19.87 2.43 1.03
C LYS A 683 21.02 3.22 1.66
N SER A 684 21.76 4.00 0.86
CA SER A 684 22.92 4.77 1.34
C SER A 684 23.07 6.14 0.69
N HIS A 685 22.25 6.44 -0.33
CA HIS A 685 22.23 7.72 -1.02
C HIS A 685 21.05 8.55 -0.53
N PHE A 686 21.18 9.86 -0.58
CA PHE A 686 20.28 10.79 0.10
C PHE A 686 19.93 12.02 -0.73
N TYR A 687 20.30 12.05 -2.01
CA TYR A 687 19.90 13.14 -2.89
C TYR A 687 18.40 13.10 -3.19
N ASP A 688 17.83 14.25 -3.47
CA ASP A 688 16.40 14.43 -3.62
C ASP A 688 15.89 13.92 -4.97
N HIS A 689 14.63 13.50 -5.01
CA HIS A 689 13.95 13.22 -6.28
C HIS A 689 13.15 14.44 -6.71
N HIS A 690 13.61 15.11 -7.77
CA HIS A 690 12.86 16.19 -8.41
C HIS A 690 11.58 15.68 -9.06
N ILE A 691 10.43 15.99 -8.45
CA ILE A 691 9.12 15.63 -8.96
C ILE A 691 8.64 16.67 -9.96
N ILE A 692 8.87 17.95 -9.69
CA ILE A 692 8.62 19.07 -10.60
C ILE A 692 9.83 20.00 -10.55
N ARG A 693 10.36 20.34 -11.71
CA ARG A 693 11.51 21.24 -11.85
C ARG A 693 11.26 22.33 -12.88
N TYR A 694 12.00 23.43 -12.78
CA TYR A 694 11.75 24.64 -13.56
C TYR A 694 11.80 24.42 -15.08
N ALA A 695 12.71 23.58 -15.58
CA ALA A 695 12.77 23.28 -17.01
C ALA A 695 11.47 22.65 -17.54
N GLU A 696 10.76 21.84 -16.75
CA GLU A 696 9.46 21.30 -17.17
C GLU A 696 8.42 22.40 -17.35
N VAL A 697 8.42 23.41 -16.47
CA VAL A 697 7.50 24.55 -16.57
C VAL A 697 7.75 25.34 -17.85
N LEU A 698 9.01 25.58 -18.20
CA LEU A 698 9.41 26.22 -19.46
C LEU A 698 8.93 25.42 -20.68
N LEU A 699 9.10 24.09 -20.64
CA LEU A 699 8.62 23.19 -21.69
C LEU A 699 7.09 23.17 -21.80
N ILE A 700 6.38 23.17 -20.67
CA ILE A 700 4.91 23.24 -20.65
C ILE A 700 4.45 24.55 -21.30
N TYR A 701 5.09 25.67 -21.00
CA TYR A 701 4.74 26.97 -21.58
C TYR A 701 4.91 26.97 -23.11
N ALA A 702 6.08 26.57 -23.62
CA ALA A 702 6.33 26.52 -25.06
C ALA A 702 5.38 25.56 -25.79
N GLU A 703 5.17 24.37 -25.24
CA GLU A 703 4.32 23.36 -25.85
C GLU A 703 2.85 23.79 -25.85
N SER A 704 2.33 24.31 -24.74
CA SER A 704 0.94 24.73 -24.66
C SER A 704 0.61 25.90 -25.60
N LEU A 705 1.53 26.85 -25.77
CA LEU A 705 1.41 27.93 -26.76
C LEU A 705 1.33 27.38 -28.20
N PHE A 706 2.26 26.50 -28.57
CA PHE A 706 2.27 25.91 -29.91
C PHE A 706 1.02 25.04 -30.14
N GLU A 707 0.63 24.23 -29.16
CA GLU A 707 -0.53 23.35 -29.26
C GLU A 707 -1.84 24.14 -29.36
N LYS A 708 -1.94 25.32 -28.74
CA LYS A 708 -3.12 26.17 -28.85
C LYS A 708 -3.16 26.92 -30.19
N ASN A 709 -2.04 27.56 -30.55
CA ASN A 709 -2.03 28.56 -31.62
C ASN A 709 -1.58 27.99 -32.98
N GLY A 710 -0.97 26.80 -33.00
CA GLY A 710 -0.30 26.25 -34.19
C GLY A 710 1.07 26.90 -34.49
N SER A 711 1.51 27.83 -33.64
CA SER A 711 2.76 28.58 -33.75
C SER A 711 3.26 29.03 -32.38
N VAL A 712 4.55 29.33 -32.27
CA VAL A 712 5.18 29.96 -31.11
C VAL A 712 6.16 31.02 -31.61
N SER A 713 6.13 32.21 -31.04
CA SER A 713 7.00 33.33 -31.43
C SER A 713 8.42 33.16 -30.88
N ASP A 714 9.40 33.83 -31.50
CA ASP A 714 10.79 33.79 -31.02
C ASP A 714 10.94 34.40 -29.61
N VAL A 715 10.11 35.38 -29.25
CA VAL A 715 10.08 35.95 -27.89
C VAL A 715 9.59 34.91 -26.87
N GLU A 716 8.57 34.12 -27.22
CA GLU A 716 8.07 33.04 -26.36
C GLU A 716 9.08 31.89 -26.27
N LEU A 717 9.80 31.57 -27.35
CA LEU A 717 10.90 30.60 -27.34
C LEU A 717 12.06 31.07 -26.45
N ASP A 718 12.43 32.35 -26.53
CA ASP A 718 13.46 32.99 -25.69
C ASP A 718 13.07 33.02 -24.21
N ALA A 719 11.78 33.15 -23.90
CA ALA A 719 11.27 33.05 -22.53
C ALA A 719 11.15 31.61 -22.01
N SER A 720 11.45 30.58 -22.83
CA SER A 720 11.19 29.18 -22.50
C SER A 720 12.30 28.21 -22.92
N ILE A 721 12.14 27.53 -24.05
CA ILE A 721 13.02 26.48 -24.56
C ILE A 721 14.45 26.98 -24.74
N ASN A 722 14.64 28.22 -25.19
CA ASN A 722 15.99 28.75 -25.43
C ASN A 722 16.76 28.95 -24.13
N LEU A 723 16.11 29.14 -22.98
CA LEU A 723 16.80 29.12 -21.68
C LEU A 723 17.43 27.74 -21.39
N ILE A 724 16.70 26.67 -21.72
CA ILE A 724 17.18 25.28 -21.56
C ILE A 724 18.34 25.01 -22.52
N ARG A 725 18.21 25.46 -23.78
CA ARG A 725 19.25 25.29 -24.81
C ARG A 725 20.51 26.09 -24.46
N ASP A 726 20.35 27.34 -24.02
CA ASP A 726 21.44 28.22 -23.57
C ASP A 726 22.21 27.62 -22.39
N ARG A 727 21.54 26.94 -21.45
CA ARG A 727 22.18 26.27 -20.31
C ARG A 727 23.30 25.33 -20.74
N VAL A 728 23.13 24.65 -21.87
CA VAL A 728 24.07 23.65 -22.39
C VAL A 728 24.77 24.11 -23.66
N GLY A 729 24.66 25.39 -24.02
CA GLY A 729 25.29 25.97 -25.21
C GLY A 729 24.75 25.42 -26.54
N MET A 730 23.53 24.90 -26.56
CA MET A 730 22.87 24.43 -27.77
C MET A 730 22.35 25.65 -28.56
N PRO A 731 22.51 25.70 -29.90
CA PRO A 731 22.03 26.84 -30.69
C PRO A 731 20.55 27.13 -30.45
N ARG A 732 20.18 28.39 -30.24
CA ARG A 732 18.79 28.78 -29.99
C ARG A 732 17.86 28.34 -31.11
N LEU A 733 16.66 27.90 -30.74
CA LEU A 733 15.58 27.57 -31.65
C LEU A 733 14.84 28.86 -32.02
N THR A 734 14.71 29.13 -33.32
CA THR A 734 13.93 30.24 -33.87
C THR A 734 13.10 29.77 -35.05
N ASN A 735 12.04 30.51 -35.39
CA ASN A 735 11.24 30.22 -36.57
C ASN A 735 12.10 30.20 -37.85
N ASP A 736 13.01 31.16 -38.00
CA ASP A 736 13.95 31.22 -39.13
C ASP A 736 14.89 30.01 -39.17
N PHE A 737 15.42 29.58 -38.02
CA PHE A 737 16.28 28.40 -37.95
C PHE A 737 15.55 27.13 -38.40
N VAL A 738 14.31 26.96 -37.94
CA VAL A 738 13.47 25.80 -38.29
C VAL A 738 13.15 25.78 -39.79
N ILE A 739 12.74 26.91 -40.36
CA ILE A 739 12.43 27.05 -41.79
C ILE A 739 13.68 26.78 -42.63
N LYS A 740 14.80 27.43 -42.32
CA LYS A 740 16.06 27.33 -43.08
C LYS A 740 16.58 25.90 -43.17
N ASN A 741 16.37 25.09 -42.13
CA ASN A 741 16.86 23.71 -42.05
C ASN A 741 15.79 22.65 -42.38
N ASN A 742 14.62 23.08 -42.88
CA ASN A 742 13.50 22.21 -43.22
C ASN A 742 13.10 21.30 -42.04
N MET A 743 12.99 21.88 -40.86
CA MET A 743 12.59 21.22 -39.60
C MET A 743 11.13 21.55 -39.28
N ASN A 744 10.53 20.82 -38.33
CA ASN A 744 9.17 21.09 -37.85
C ASN A 744 9.21 21.59 -36.41
N MET A 745 8.63 22.77 -36.14
CA MET A 745 8.68 23.39 -34.81
C MET A 745 8.05 22.49 -33.73
N LYS A 746 6.95 21.80 -34.03
CA LYS A 746 6.30 20.89 -33.08
C LYS A 746 7.21 19.75 -32.68
N ASP A 747 7.83 19.11 -33.68
CA ASP A 747 8.71 17.97 -33.46
C ASP A 747 9.94 18.38 -32.63
N GLU A 748 10.44 19.60 -32.81
CA GLU A 748 11.57 20.11 -32.02
C GLU A 748 11.18 20.47 -30.59
N ILE A 749 9.98 21.01 -30.35
CA ILE A 749 9.45 21.19 -28.98
C ILE A 749 9.30 19.84 -28.29
N HIS A 750 8.72 18.84 -28.97
CA HIS A 750 8.54 17.49 -28.44
C HIS A 750 9.89 16.78 -28.21
N ARG A 751 10.88 17.01 -29.08
CA ARG A 751 12.25 16.50 -28.95
C ARG A 751 12.95 17.13 -27.75
N GLU A 752 12.92 18.45 -27.62
CA GLU A 752 13.53 19.17 -26.49
C GLU A 752 12.93 18.68 -25.17
N ARG A 753 11.61 18.52 -25.10
CA ARG A 753 10.93 17.93 -23.94
C ARG A 753 11.45 16.53 -23.63
N THR A 754 11.57 15.68 -24.64
CA THR A 754 11.99 14.29 -24.43
C THR A 754 13.45 14.19 -24.00
N VAL A 755 14.34 15.01 -24.59
CA VAL A 755 15.77 15.06 -24.26
C VAL A 755 15.98 15.62 -22.85
N GLU A 756 15.29 16.71 -22.53
CA GLU A 756 15.40 17.38 -21.25
C GLU A 756 14.86 16.51 -20.11
N LEU A 757 13.69 15.87 -20.29
CA LEU A 757 13.05 15.05 -19.25
C LEU A 757 13.41 13.55 -19.36
N ALA A 758 14.48 13.22 -20.09
CA ALA A 758 14.86 11.85 -20.37
C ALA A 758 15.16 11.07 -19.07
N LEU A 759 14.57 9.87 -18.99
CA LEU A 759 14.74 8.91 -17.89
C LEU A 759 14.19 9.41 -16.54
N GLU A 760 13.23 10.34 -16.59
CA GLU A 760 12.50 10.86 -15.42
C GLU A 760 11.06 10.31 -15.32
N GLY A 761 10.63 9.46 -16.27
CA GLY A 761 9.32 8.79 -16.22
C GLY A 761 8.16 9.54 -16.89
N PHE A 762 8.47 10.47 -17.80
CA PHE A 762 7.47 11.28 -18.52
C PHE A 762 7.09 10.70 -19.89
N ARG A 763 7.98 9.93 -20.54
CA ARG A 763 7.86 9.64 -21.97
C ARG A 763 6.61 8.83 -22.29
N TYR A 764 6.23 7.90 -21.43
CA TYR A 764 5.01 7.11 -21.63
C TYR A 764 3.74 7.98 -21.58
N ASP A 765 3.68 8.97 -20.69
CA ASP A 765 2.56 9.89 -20.59
C ASP A 765 2.53 10.83 -21.81
N ASP A 766 3.71 11.30 -22.26
CA ASP A 766 3.87 12.13 -23.46
C ASP A 766 3.42 11.41 -24.74
N LEU A 767 3.85 10.16 -24.97
CA LEU A 767 3.41 9.35 -26.11
C LEU A 767 1.88 9.16 -26.14
N ARG A 768 1.26 8.99 -24.97
CA ARG A 768 -0.19 8.76 -24.88
C ARG A 768 -0.98 10.05 -25.12
N ARG A 769 -0.60 11.17 -24.52
CA ARG A 769 -1.30 12.45 -24.71
C ARG A 769 -1.09 13.05 -26.11
N TRP A 770 0.06 12.82 -26.74
CA TRP A 770 0.31 13.15 -28.16
C TRP A 770 -0.33 12.17 -29.14
N LYS A 771 -0.92 11.08 -28.63
CA LYS A 771 -1.48 9.99 -29.42
C LYS A 771 -0.47 9.30 -30.35
N THR A 772 0.83 9.42 -30.09
CA THR A 772 1.89 8.77 -30.88
C THR A 772 2.26 7.38 -30.37
N ALA A 773 1.73 6.96 -29.22
CA ALA A 773 1.96 5.63 -28.64
C ALA A 773 1.65 4.47 -29.62
N GLU A 774 0.58 4.59 -30.42
CA GLU A 774 0.19 3.59 -31.42
C GLU A 774 1.19 3.44 -32.58
N VAL A 775 2.05 4.44 -32.76
CA VAL A 775 3.11 4.44 -33.78
C VAL A 775 4.44 4.03 -33.17
N GLU A 776 4.79 4.57 -32.00
CA GLU A 776 6.13 4.37 -31.41
C GLU A 776 6.27 3.06 -30.62
N LEU A 777 5.23 2.63 -29.89
CA LEU A 777 5.34 1.44 -29.03
C LEU A 777 5.37 0.11 -29.80
N PRO A 778 4.73 -0.07 -30.98
CA PRO A 778 4.90 -1.29 -31.76
C PRO A 778 6.28 -1.45 -32.44
N LYS A 779 7.12 -0.41 -32.45
CA LYS A 779 8.45 -0.49 -33.09
C LYS A 779 9.40 -1.34 -32.24
N ALA A 780 10.33 -2.03 -32.88
CA ALA A 780 11.41 -2.74 -32.19
C ALA A 780 12.26 -1.79 -31.32
N ILE A 781 12.68 -2.25 -30.14
CA ILE A 781 13.68 -1.55 -29.34
C ILE A 781 15.06 -1.89 -29.87
N ARG A 782 15.79 -0.85 -30.27
CA ARG A 782 17.14 -0.96 -30.84
C ARG A 782 18.21 -0.48 -29.85
N GLY A 783 19.38 -1.09 -29.97
CA GLY A 783 20.61 -0.72 -29.27
C GLY A 783 21.66 -0.12 -30.20
N ILE A 784 22.91 -0.15 -29.74
CA ILE A 784 24.09 0.31 -30.48
C ILE A 784 24.24 -0.36 -31.86
N LYS A 785 24.95 0.30 -32.77
CA LYS A 785 25.32 -0.29 -34.07
C LYS A 785 26.42 -1.32 -33.88
N VAL A 786 26.09 -2.60 -34.04
CA VAL A 786 27.05 -3.70 -33.85
C VAL A 786 27.73 -4.07 -35.17
N LYS A 787 26.94 -4.27 -36.23
CA LYS A 787 27.45 -4.69 -37.54
C LYS A 787 27.84 -3.48 -38.39
N GLY A 788 29.01 -3.54 -39.02
CA GLY A 788 29.57 -2.43 -39.78
C GLY A 788 30.10 -1.30 -38.89
N SER A 789 30.52 -1.62 -37.67
CA SER A 789 31.21 -0.74 -36.72
C SER A 789 32.34 -1.51 -36.03
N ASP A 790 33.21 -0.80 -35.30
CA ASP A 790 34.27 -1.43 -34.51
C ASP A 790 33.73 -2.32 -33.38
N TRP A 791 32.44 -2.28 -33.04
CA TRP A 791 31.82 -3.19 -32.07
C TRP A 791 31.82 -4.65 -32.55
N GLU A 792 32.01 -4.94 -33.83
CA GLU A 792 32.19 -6.32 -34.33
C GLU A 792 33.63 -6.84 -34.20
N LYS A 793 34.59 -5.94 -33.91
CA LYS A 793 36.02 -6.25 -33.86
C LYS A 793 36.49 -6.65 -32.46
N PRO A 794 37.58 -7.43 -32.34
CA PRO A 794 38.18 -7.73 -31.05
C PRO A 794 38.91 -6.50 -30.50
N PHE A 795 38.50 -6.04 -29.32
CA PHE A 795 39.29 -5.15 -28.49
C PHE A 795 39.13 -5.51 -27.01
N LYS A 796 40.13 -5.14 -26.22
CA LYS A 796 40.22 -5.39 -24.79
C LYS A 796 40.20 -4.05 -24.06
N VAL A 797 39.62 -4.05 -22.87
CA VAL A 797 39.62 -2.87 -22.00
C VAL A 797 40.25 -3.21 -20.65
N PRO A 798 40.99 -2.30 -20.02
CA PRO A 798 41.53 -2.51 -18.69
C PRO A 798 40.42 -2.68 -17.64
N GLN A 799 40.53 -3.68 -16.75
CA GLN A 799 39.72 -3.72 -15.52
C GLN A 799 40.53 -3.26 -14.30
N PRO A 800 39.90 -2.59 -13.32
CA PRO A 800 40.53 -2.33 -12.03
C PRO A 800 40.79 -3.65 -11.29
N GLY A 801 42.06 -3.91 -10.95
CA GLY A 801 42.45 -5.05 -10.11
C GLY A 801 42.50 -6.41 -10.83
N LYS A 802 42.44 -6.44 -12.17
CA LYS A 802 42.75 -7.63 -12.98
C LYS A 802 43.76 -7.25 -14.07
N ASP A 803 44.48 -8.24 -14.59
CA ASP A 803 45.36 -8.03 -15.74
C ASP A 803 44.60 -7.32 -16.88
N LYS A 804 45.32 -6.46 -17.61
CA LYS A 804 44.84 -5.59 -18.71
C LYS A 804 44.10 -6.33 -19.84
N ASP A 805 43.98 -7.65 -19.75
CA ASP A 805 43.42 -8.58 -20.72
C ASP A 805 42.04 -9.17 -20.36
N SER A 806 41.40 -8.73 -19.28
CA SER A 806 40.35 -9.52 -18.60
C SER A 806 38.91 -9.39 -19.11
N ILE A 807 38.52 -8.36 -19.89
CA ILE A 807 37.22 -8.34 -20.59
C ILE A 807 37.40 -8.23 -22.09
N LYS A 808 36.82 -9.20 -22.80
CA LYS A 808 36.72 -9.22 -24.26
C LYS A 808 35.41 -8.55 -24.67
N ASN A 809 35.45 -7.73 -25.72
CA ASN A 809 34.24 -7.21 -26.36
C ASN A 809 33.24 -8.37 -26.64
N PRO A 810 32.06 -8.39 -25.99
CA PRO A 810 31.09 -9.47 -26.17
C PRO A 810 30.34 -9.35 -27.50
N TYR A 811 30.20 -8.15 -28.06
CA TYR A 811 29.38 -7.88 -29.25
C TYR A 811 29.94 -8.53 -30.52
N ARG A 812 31.21 -8.96 -30.53
CA ARG A 812 31.80 -9.77 -31.60
C ARG A 812 31.22 -11.20 -31.70
N GLU A 813 30.57 -11.68 -30.64
CA GLU A 813 30.01 -13.03 -30.63
C GLU A 813 28.87 -13.14 -31.65
N LYS A 814 28.83 -14.27 -32.36
CA LYS A 814 27.86 -14.56 -33.43
C LYS A 814 26.41 -14.21 -33.06
N LYS A 815 25.99 -14.51 -31.83
CA LYS A 815 24.64 -14.23 -31.33
C LYS A 815 24.24 -12.73 -31.35
N TYR A 816 25.18 -11.82 -31.14
CA TYR A 816 24.89 -10.37 -31.19
C TYR A 816 24.95 -9.83 -32.61
N GLN A 817 25.80 -10.43 -33.46
CA GLN A 817 25.88 -10.08 -34.89
C GLN A 817 24.63 -10.50 -35.65
N GLU A 818 24.11 -11.71 -35.38
CA GLU A 818 22.90 -12.25 -36.00
C GLU A 818 21.63 -11.56 -35.49
N ASN A 819 21.67 -10.95 -34.30
CA ASN A 819 20.53 -10.24 -33.71
C ASN A 819 20.56 -8.73 -34.02
N THR A 820 20.83 -8.38 -35.27
CA THR A 820 20.83 -6.99 -35.76
C THR A 820 19.77 -6.75 -36.82
N ASP A 821 19.29 -5.51 -36.94
CA ASP A 821 18.45 -5.10 -38.05
C ASP A 821 19.25 -4.92 -39.35
N ALA A 822 18.58 -4.58 -40.45
CA ALA A 822 19.23 -4.36 -41.75
C ALA A 822 20.29 -3.24 -41.72
N GLY A 823 20.18 -2.30 -40.78
CA GLY A 823 21.15 -1.23 -40.56
C GLY A 823 22.34 -1.65 -39.68
N GLY A 824 22.34 -2.86 -39.14
CA GLY A 824 23.38 -3.38 -38.23
C GLY A 824 23.19 -2.97 -36.77
N PHE A 825 22.02 -2.43 -36.39
CA PHE A 825 21.72 -2.08 -35.00
C PHE A 825 21.18 -3.29 -34.24
N LEU A 826 21.63 -3.46 -33.00
CA LEU A 826 21.18 -4.54 -32.13
C LEU A 826 19.66 -4.48 -31.92
N ILE A 827 18.96 -5.59 -32.13
CA ILE A 827 17.53 -5.71 -31.80
C ILE A 827 17.43 -6.27 -30.38
N VAL A 828 17.05 -5.42 -29.43
CA VAL A 828 16.98 -5.79 -28.01
C VAL A 828 15.61 -6.39 -27.68
N GLU A 829 14.57 -5.81 -28.28
CA GLU A 829 13.22 -6.35 -28.27
C GLU A 829 12.63 -6.21 -29.66
N ASP A 830 12.24 -7.36 -30.23
CA ASP A 830 11.70 -7.43 -31.58
C ASP A 830 10.30 -6.79 -31.66
N ALA A 831 9.97 -6.19 -32.81
CA ALA A 831 8.67 -5.56 -33.04
C ALA A 831 7.52 -6.57 -32.90
N SER A 832 7.71 -7.85 -33.22
CA SER A 832 6.70 -8.91 -33.05
C SER A 832 6.28 -9.13 -31.59
N LYS A 833 7.08 -8.68 -30.62
CA LYS A 833 6.77 -8.76 -29.19
C LYS A 833 6.12 -7.50 -28.65
N ARG A 834 5.97 -6.46 -29.47
CA ARG A 834 5.44 -5.17 -29.05
C ARG A 834 4.21 -4.81 -29.86
N GLN A 835 3.15 -4.49 -29.15
CA GLN A 835 1.89 -4.06 -29.75
C GLN A 835 1.25 -2.96 -28.93
N PHE A 836 0.44 -2.14 -29.60
CA PHE A 836 -0.37 -1.15 -28.95
C PHE A 836 -1.75 -1.15 -29.60
N ASP A 837 -2.79 -1.49 -28.84
CA ASP A 837 -4.16 -1.44 -29.31
C ASP A 837 -4.74 -0.05 -29.00
N PRO A 838 -5.00 0.80 -30.02
CA PRO A 838 -5.52 2.15 -29.82
C PRO A 838 -6.89 2.18 -29.13
N LYS A 839 -7.68 1.10 -29.18
CA LYS A 839 -8.99 1.03 -28.53
C LYS A 839 -8.90 0.74 -27.03
N LYS A 840 -7.74 0.31 -26.56
CA LYS A 840 -7.56 -0.30 -25.23
C LYS A 840 -6.41 0.33 -24.44
N HIS A 841 -5.22 0.45 -25.03
CA HIS A 841 -3.97 0.67 -24.29
C HIS A 841 -3.65 2.13 -23.92
N TYR A 842 -4.40 3.12 -24.42
CA TYR A 842 -4.23 4.51 -23.96
C TYR A 842 -4.54 4.69 -22.47
N LEU A 843 -5.47 3.91 -21.92
CA LEU A 843 -5.78 3.91 -20.48
C LEU A 843 -5.53 2.51 -19.88
N ARG A 844 -5.10 2.48 -18.62
CA ARG A 844 -4.90 1.23 -17.88
C ARG A 844 -6.25 0.65 -17.41
N PRO A 845 -6.36 -0.68 -17.25
CA PRO A 845 -7.57 -1.28 -16.70
C PRO A 845 -7.77 -0.88 -15.24
N LEU A 846 -9.02 -0.69 -14.85
CA LEU A 846 -9.43 -0.58 -13.46
C LEU A 846 -9.29 -1.93 -12.75
N PRO A 847 -8.99 -1.96 -11.44
CA PRO A 847 -8.90 -3.21 -10.70
C PRO A 847 -10.25 -3.95 -10.68
N THR A 848 -10.26 -5.23 -11.02
CA THR A 848 -11.52 -5.99 -11.18
C THR A 848 -12.30 -6.14 -9.88
N LYS A 849 -11.62 -6.11 -8.72
CA LYS A 849 -12.25 -6.12 -7.40
C LYS A 849 -13.11 -4.88 -7.16
N GLU A 850 -12.67 -3.71 -7.60
CA GLU A 850 -13.39 -2.45 -7.42
C GLU A 850 -14.68 -2.42 -8.26
N ILE A 851 -14.61 -2.95 -9.48
CA ILE A 851 -15.78 -3.17 -10.34
C ILE A 851 -16.79 -4.08 -9.63
N ARG A 852 -16.32 -5.21 -9.06
CA ARG A 852 -17.18 -6.16 -8.34
C ARG A 852 -17.82 -5.53 -7.10
N ILE A 853 -17.06 -4.81 -6.30
CA ILE A 853 -17.54 -4.15 -5.07
C ILE A 853 -18.59 -3.08 -5.41
N SER A 854 -18.40 -2.34 -6.51
CA SER A 854 -19.37 -1.36 -6.99
C SER A 854 -20.65 -1.97 -7.58
N LYS A 855 -20.80 -3.31 -7.57
CA LYS A 855 -21.89 -4.05 -8.23
C LYS A 855 -22.03 -3.69 -9.72
N GLY A 856 -20.89 -3.48 -10.39
CA GLY A 856 -20.84 -3.14 -11.81
C GLY A 856 -21.23 -1.70 -12.16
N GLN A 857 -21.37 -0.81 -11.17
CA GLN A 857 -21.59 0.63 -11.40
C GLN A 857 -20.31 1.33 -11.87
N LEU A 858 -19.15 0.89 -11.37
CA LEU A 858 -17.85 1.23 -11.91
C LEU A 858 -17.62 0.38 -13.16
N LYS A 859 -17.64 1.01 -14.34
CA LYS A 859 -17.37 0.35 -15.62
C LYS A 859 -15.89 0.36 -15.93
N GLN A 860 -15.43 -0.72 -16.54
CA GLN A 860 -14.07 -0.88 -17.02
C GLN A 860 -13.76 0.13 -18.14
N ASN A 861 -12.47 0.42 -18.37
CA ASN A 861 -12.01 1.16 -19.54
C ASN A 861 -12.32 0.39 -20.84
N PRO A 862 -12.52 1.09 -21.97
CA PRO A 862 -12.82 0.43 -23.24
C PRO A 862 -11.78 -0.64 -23.60
N GLY A 863 -12.24 -1.80 -24.09
CA GLY A 863 -11.39 -2.91 -24.54
C GLY A 863 -10.79 -3.80 -23.44
N TRP A 864 -11.07 -3.53 -22.15
CA TRP A 864 -10.49 -4.23 -21.00
C TRP A 864 -11.42 -5.23 -20.31
#